data_AF-A0AAX6MB74-F1
#
_entry.id   AF-A0AAX6MB74-F1
#
_cell.length_a   1.000
_cell.length_b   1.000
_cell.length_c   1.000
_cell.angle_alpha   90.00
_cell.angle_beta   90.00
_cell.angle_gamma   90.00
#
_symmetry.space_group_name_H-M   'P 1'
#
loop_
_entity.id
_entity.type
_entity.pdbx_description
1 polymer ?
#
loop_
_entity_poly.entity_id
_entity_poly.type
_entity_poly.pdbx_seq_one_letter_code
_entity_poly.pdbx_strand_id
1 'polypeptide(L)'
;MASNYDMSMLIYGQVVAVVASIAAVYAVVTSSSVTASNLAPLALITVMYGIMMFASSYVEEEQHFWYWATSAWLLHLAIRSAPRTTYKSFIMGLATLGAMRLTRGWNQTGQKFAGESDIVTSFVAPNPQLLWSLALATYVVVSFELFKGLRDIPTAISGSIAVGLAISAISFKLAFTNEDAPELIVGFAKMLVGLFDGPTLVNRARAVFLGLGLTSLYPLYSIFLRGTKRSKGDGPEVIAGQIFSYPVRLTWEFTSDHPIRSVFPLWPVYGLPMLLLKWLWAGYGEDGDIPPIAVFYTLRVVMFIISFVLEDGAIHELVQSPRHRSVALLLVASSYVTWTFQTHTFSNSIETLVVLWCLVLIERILEASAQRSALAAPLSLVVMAASGLFTVLIAISLDTAFYTPRSISWSDLYRNPVITPLNNLQYNLSSSNLAEHGLHPWYQHLLVNLPMLIGPAVALLLTKPQLSLRLASAMSGVFVLSIFQHQEARFLLPAVPLLLSSLQLPKKSTYWKIWLSAWVCFNVALGLLMGVYHQAGIVPAQEFLSKQPDATRAVWWKTYMPPIWLLNGKNEVLKTRDVAGMPGDVLLEELTQIATCDTPADRRNLEYLKELNGTYLIAPLSSTWLEPYLDNKGLDGLRFREVWRNSRHLNLDDLDWAEDGFWPTLERVIGRRGLAAWRVTKSCGRPRR
;
A
#
# COMPACT_ATOMS: atom_id res chain seq x y z
N MET A 1 -32.72 -12.39 -43.73
CA MET A 1 -31.90 -13.53 -43.26
C MET A 1 -31.04 -12.99 -42.12
N ALA A 2 -31.17 -13.52 -40.89
CA ALA A 2 -30.51 -13.03 -39.67
C ALA A 2 -28.97 -13.29 -39.64
N SER A 3 -28.34 -13.30 -40.81
CA SER A 3 -26.97 -13.75 -41.06
C SER A 3 -26.16 -12.79 -41.91
N ASN A 4 -26.72 -11.61 -42.27
CA ASN A 4 -26.00 -10.61 -43.06
C ASN A 4 -25.38 -9.56 -42.12
N TYR A 5 -24.30 -9.95 -41.45
CA TYR A 5 -23.58 -9.06 -40.54
C TYR A 5 -22.82 -7.99 -41.33
N ASP A 6 -22.78 -6.76 -40.81
CA ASP A 6 -21.80 -5.78 -41.27
C ASP A 6 -20.41 -6.25 -40.82
N MET A 7 -19.68 -6.85 -41.75
CA MET A 7 -18.36 -7.44 -41.50
C MET A 7 -17.38 -6.42 -40.96
N SER A 8 -17.52 -5.14 -41.30
CA SER A 8 -16.64 -4.08 -40.80
C SER A 8 -16.87 -3.87 -39.31
N MET A 9 -18.13 -3.75 -38.90
CA MET A 9 -18.52 -3.61 -37.48
C MET A 9 -18.18 -4.85 -36.66
N LEU A 10 -18.33 -6.04 -37.25
CA LEU A 10 -17.93 -7.30 -36.62
C LEU A 10 -16.42 -7.34 -36.38
N ILE A 11 -15.61 -6.95 -37.37
CA ILE A 11 -14.15 -6.86 -37.25
C ILE A 11 -13.76 -5.86 -36.15
N TYR A 12 -14.38 -4.68 -36.10
CA TYR A 12 -14.11 -3.70 -35.03
C TYR A 12 -14.45 -4.27 -33.65
N GLY A 13 -15.62 -4.90 -33.50
CA GLY A 13 -16.00 -5.57 -32.27
C GLY A 13 -15.02 -6.66 -31.87
N GLN A 14 -14.57 -7.47 -32.83
CA GLN A 14 -13.59 -8.54 -32.61
C GLN A 14 -12.24 -7.98 -32.15
N VAL A 15 -11.74 -6.92 -32.80
CA VAL A 15 -10.48 -6.26 -32.40
C VAL A 15 -10.58 -5.71 -30.99
N VAL A 16 -11.68 -5.03 -30.66
CA VAL A 16 -11.91 -4.49 -29.31
C VAL A 16 -11.98 -5.62 -28.29
N ALA A 17 -12.69 -6.71 -28.58
CA ALA A 17 -12.79 -7.87 -27.69
C ALA A 17 -11.45 -8.57 -27.47
N VAL A 18 -10.62 -8.69 -28.52
CA VAL A 18 -9.27 -9.26 -28.43
C VAL A 18 -8.37 -8.36 -27.59
N VAL A 19 -8.37 -7.05 -27.82
CA VAL A 19 -7.58 -6.09 -27.03
C VAL A 19 -8.02 -6.12 -25.56
N ALA A 20 -9.33 -6.11 -25.30
CA ALA A 20 -9.87 -6.21 -23.93
C ALA A 20 -9.50 -7.53 -23.26
N SER A 21 -9.53 -8.65 -23.99
CA SER A 21 -9.14 -9.96 -23.48
C SER A 21 -7.64 -10.04 -23.17
N ILE A 22 -6.79 -9.49 -24.05
CA ILE A 22 -5.35 -9.39 -23.81
C ILE A 22 -5.07 -8.52 -22.58
N ALA A 23 -5.74 -7.38 -22.46
CA ALA A 23 -5.60 -6.49 -21.31
C ALA A 23 -6.08 -7.17 -20.01
N ALA A 24 -7.19 -7.91 -20.05
CA ALA A 24 -7.71 -8.66 -18.90
C ALA A 24 -6.78 -9.81 -18.50
N VAL A 25 -6.27 -10.59 -19.47
CA VAL A 25 -5.29 -11.66 -19.22
C VAL A 25 -3.99 -11.07 -18.68
N TYR A 26 -3.50 -10.00 -19.29
CA TYR A 26 -2.34 -9.27 -18.79
C TYR A 26 -2.58 -8.81 -17.35
N ALA A 27 -3.72 -8.20 -17.04
CA ALA A 27 -4.07 -7.78 -15.70
C ALA A 27 -4.14 -8.95 -14.72
N VAL A 28 -4.76 -10.09 -15.07
CA VAL A 28 -4.84 -11.28 -14.20
C VAL A 28 -3.46 -11.90 -13.96
N VAL A 29 -2.66 -12.07 -15.01
CA VAL A 29 -1.31 -12.62 -14.94
C VAL A 29 -0.37 -11.70 -14.15
N THR A 30 -0.55 -10.39 -14.24
CA THR A 30 0.28 -9.41 -13.53
C THR A 30 -0.19 -9.12 -12.10
N SER A 31 -1.46 -9.38 -11.76
CA SER A 31 -2.04 -9.07 -10.43
C SER A 31 -2.08 -10.24 -9.45
N SER A 32 -1.79 -11.47 -9.88
CA SER A 32 -1.86 -12.64 -9.00
C SER A 32 -0.75 -13.65 -9.25
N SER A 33 -0.27 -14.31 -8.18
CA SER A 33 0.69 -15.43 -8.28
C SER A 33 -0.05 -16.67 -8.81
N VAL A 34 -0.29 -16.68 -10.11
CA VAL A 34 -1.10 -17.71 -10.74
C VAL A 34 -0.31 -19.02 -10.83
N THR A 35 -0.56 -19.96 -9.92
CA THR A 35 -0.02 -21.32 -10.03
C THR A 35 -0.75 -22.09 -11.13
N ALA A 36 -0.07 -23.04 -11.77
CA ALA A 36 -0.68 -23.93 -12.78
C ALA A 36 -1.93 -24.66 -12.24
N SER A 37 -1.99 -24.92 -10.92
CA SER A 37 -3.16 -25.48 -10.25
C SER A 37 -4.37 -24.54 -10.22
N ASN A 38 -4.15 -23.22 -10.20
CA ASN A 38 -5.21 -22.21 -10.17
C ASN A 38 -5.73 -21.89 -11.58
N LEU A 39 -4.88 -22.05 -12.61
CA LEU A 39 -5.28 -21.96 -14.02
C LEU A 39 -5.91 -23.23 -14.56
N ALA A 40 -5.57 -24.40 -14.01
CA ALA A 40 -6.04 -25.67 -14.54
C ALA A 40 -7.58 -25.77 -14.66
N PRO A 41 -8.39 -25.32 -13.68
CA PRO A 41 -9.85 -25.32 -13.84
C PRO A 41 -10.33 -24.36 -14.92
N LEU A 42 -9.75 -23.17 -15.02
CA LEU A 42 -10.10 -22.19 -16.05
C LEU A 42 -9.74 -22.69 -17.44
N ALA A 43 -8.50 -23.18 -17.61
CA ALA A 43 -8.02 -23.77 -18.86
C ALA A 43 -8.84 -25.00 -19.25
N LEU A 44 -9.21 -25.87 -18.28
CA LEU A 44 -10.07 -27.02 -18.52
C LEU A 44 -11.47 -26.58 -18.97
N ILE A 45 -12.09 -25.62 -18.29
CA ILE A 45 -13.40 -25.07 -18.69
C ILE A 45 -13.31 -24.46 -20.09
N THR A 46 -12.29 -23.66 -20.39
CA THR A 46 -12.09 -23.05 -21.71
C THR A 46 -11.88 -24.08 -22.81
N VAL A 47 -11.06 -25.11 -22.58
CA VAL A 47 -10.81 -26.19 -23.54
C VAL A 47 -12.08 -27.03 -23.75
N MET A 48 -12.76 -27.43 -22.67
CA MET A 48 -14.00 -28.21 -22.79
C MET A 48 -15.12 -27.42 -23.47
N TYR A 49 -15.25 -26.13 -23.17
CA TYR A 49 -16.18 -25.24 -23.88
C TYR A 49 -15.81 -25.15 -25.36
N GLY A 50 -14.53 -24.96 -25.69
CA GLY A 50 -14.04 -24.96 -27.07
C GLY A 50 -14.34 -26.25 -27.83
N ILE A 51 -14.14 -27.42 -27.20
CA ILE A 51 -14.48 -28.74 -27.78
C ILE A 51 -15.98 -28.83 -28.06
N MET A 52 -16.82 -28.36 -27.14
CA MET A 52 -18.28 -28.38 -27.29
C MET A 52 -18.72 -27.58 -28.52
N MET A 53 -18.05 -26.46 -28.84
CA MET A 53 -18.41 -25.60 -29.98
C MET A 53 -18.14 -26.23 -31.37
N PHE A 54 -17.48 -27.40 -31.46
CA PHE A 54 -17.24 -28.07 -32.74
C PHE A 54 -18.46 -28.82 -33.30
N ALA A 55 -19.43 -29.19 -32.46
CA ALA A 55 -20.66 -29.83 -32.93
C ALA A 55 -21.77 -28.80 -32.99
N SER A 56 -22.35 -28.59 -34.19
CA SER A 56 -23.42 -27.62 -34.40
C SER A 56 -24.63 -27.85 -33.48
N SER A 57 -24.96 -29.10 -33.16
CA SER A 57 -26.02 -29.45 -32.22
C SER A 57 -25.74 -29.06 -30.76
N TYR A 58 -24.47 -28.94 -30.37
CA TYR A 58 -24.08 -28.54 -29.01
C TYR A 58 -23.94 -27.04 -28.84
N VAL A 59 -23.73 -26.29 -29.93
CA VAL A 59 -23.79 -24.83 -29.90
C VAL A 59 -25.19 -24.35 -29.47
N GLU A 60 -26.25 -25.06 -29.86
CA GLU A 60 -27.63 -24.78 -29.43
C GLU A 60 -27.92 -25.17 -27.97
N GLU A 61 -27.05 -25.99 -27.35
CA GLU A 61 -27.19 -26.51 -25.98
C GLU A 61 -26.11 -25.97 -25.03
N GLU A 62 -25.43 -24.88 -25.41
CA GLU A 62 -24.25 -24.37 -24.70
C GLU A 62 -24.50 -24.00 -23.23
N GLN A 63 -25.72 -23.61 -22.88
CA GLN A 63 -26.16 -23.34 -21.51
C GLN A 63 -25.95 -24.54 -20.57
N HIS A 64 -26.10 -25.76 -21.08
CA HIS A 64 -25.96 -26.97 -20.26
C HIS A 64 -24.53 -27.08 -19.77
N PHE A 65 -23.54 -26.79 -20.61
CA PHE A 65 -22.15 -26.74 -20.20
C PHE A 65 -21.93 -25.78 -19.03
N TRP A 66 -22.50 -24.58 -19.08
CA TRP A 66 -22.42 -23.62 -17.97
C TRP A 66 -23.14 -24.13 -16.73
N TYR A 67 -24.24 -24.87 -16.87
CA TYR A 67 -24.92 -25.51 -15.75
C TYR A 67 -24.05 -26.57 -15.05
N TRP A 68 -23.34 -27.39 -15.82
CA TRP A 68 -22.43 -28.40 -15.30
C TRP A 68 -21.17 -27.78 -14.70
N ALA A 69 -20.53 -26.85 -15.42
CA ALA A 69 -19.32 -26.15 -15.00
C ALA A 69 -19.54 -25.35 -13.71
N THR A 70 -20.64 -24.60 -13.61
CA THR A 70 -20.97 -23.84 -12.39
C THR A 70 -21.21 -24.76 -11.21
N SER A 71 -21.90 -25.89 -11.40
CA SER A 71 -22.14 -26.85 -10.31
C SER A 71 -20.87 -27.56 -9.86
N ALA A 72 -20.00 -27.93 -10.80
CA ALA A 72 -18.69 -28.49 -10.51
C ALA A 72 -17.80 -27.47 -9.77
N TRP A 73 -17.86 -26.20 -10.16
CA TRP A 73 -17.15 -25.12 -9.50
C TRP A 73 -17.64 -24.88 -8.07
N LEU A 74 -18.96 -24.83 -7.86
CA LEU A 74 -19.55 -24.69 -6.52
C LEU A 74 -19.20 -25.89 -5.61
N LEU A 75 -19.21 -27.11 -6.17
CA LEU A 75 -18.75 -28.31 -5.44
C LEU A 75 -17.26 -28.22 -5.11
N HIS A 76 -16.42 -27.76 -6.04
CA HIS A 76 -15.00 -27.55 -5.80
C HIS A 76 -14.76 -26.53 -4.66
N LEU A 77 -15.45 -25.40 -4.70
CA LEU A 77 -15.39 -24.38 -3.65
C LEU A 77 -15.89 -24.91 -2.31
N ALA A 78 -16.96 -25.71 -2.29
CA ALA A 78 -17.49 -26.34 -1.09
C ALA A 78 -16.48 -27.33 -0.48
N ILE A 79 -15.83 -28.17 -1.29
CA ILE A 79 -14.79 -29.11 -0.84
C ILE A 79 -13.57 -28.36 -0.30
N ARG A 80 -13.13 -27.30 -0.99
CA ARG A 80 -12.01 -26.44 -0.56
C ARG A 80 -12.30 -25.69 0.75
N SER A 81 -13.56 -25.34 0.99
CA SER A 81 -13.99 -24.60 2.18
C SER A 81 -14.48 -25.49 3.33
N ALA A 82 -14.57 -26.81 3.13
CA ALA A 82 -15.03 -27.79 4.13
C ALA A 82 -14.33 -27.76 5.51
N PRO A 83 -13.01 -27.45 5.65
CA PRO A 83 -12.41 -27.32 6.98
C PRO A 83 -12.68 -25.97 7.67
N ARG A 84 -13.41 -25.03 7.03
CA ARG A 84 -13.70 -23.66 7.52
C ARG A 84 -15.18 -23.25 7.36
N THR A 85 -16.10 -24.20 7.27
CA THR A 85 -17.53 -23.95 7.04
C THR A 85 -18.17 -23.25 8.24
N THR A 86 -18.64 -22.01 8.03
CA THR A 86 -19.42 -21.24 9.03
C THR A 86 -20.91 -21.31 8.72
N TYR A 87 -21.78 -20.96 9.68
CA TYR A 87 -23.22 -20.83 9.45
C TYR A 87 -23.55 -19.90 8.26
N LYS A 88 -22.80 -18.80 8.09
CA LYS A 88 -22.93 -17.89 6.94
C LYS A 88 -22.56 -18.59 5.62
N SER A 89 -21.49 -19.37 5.60
CA SER A 89 -21.07 -20.16 4.42
C SER A 89 -22.12 -21.21 4.04
N PHE A 90 -22.78 -21.82 5.03
CA PHE A 90 -23.85 -22.79 4.81
C PHE A 90 -25.10 -22.13 4.20
N ILE A 91 -25.57 -21.02 4.79
CA ILE A 91 -26.71 -20.26 4.26
C ILE A 91 -26.42 -19.74 2.84
N MET A 92 -25.21 -19.22 2.59
CA MET A 92 -24.80 -18.76 1.26
C MET A 92 -24.75 -19.91 0.25
N GLY A 93 -24.25 -21.08 0.67
CA GLY A 93 -24.23 -22.29 -0.15
C GLY A 93 -25.62 -22.77 -0.52
N LEU A 94 -26.56 -22.81 0.43
CA LEU A 94 -27.97 -23.13 0.17
C LEU A 94 -28.63 -22.11 -0.77
N ALA A 95 -28.39 -20.82 -0.55
CA ALA A 95 -28.91 -19.76 -1.41
C ALA A 95 -28.38 -19.89 -2.84
N THR A 96 -27.10 -20.22 -3.00
CA THR A 96 -26.46 -20.37 -4.31
C THR A 96 -26.94 -21.63 -5.03
N LEU A 97 -27.12 -22.74 -4.32
CA LEU A 97 -27.73 -23.95 -4.87
C LEU A 97 -29.20 -23.74 -5.25
N GLY A 98 -29.94 -22.98 -4.45
CA GLY A 98 -31.31 -22.57 -4.76
C GLY A 98 -31.38 -21.70 -6.03
N ALA A 99 -30.52 -20.69 -6.14
CA ALA A 99 -30.39 -19.85 -7.33
C ALA A 99 -30.02 -20.69 -8.56
N MET A 100 -29.04 -21.59 -8.42
CA MET A 100 -28.63 -22.49 -9.50
C MET A 100 -29.77 -23.38 -10.00
N ARG A 101 -30.62 -23.86 -9.09
CA ARG A 101 -31.79 -24.67 -9.44
C ARG A 101 -32.85 -23.85 -10.16
N LEU A 102 -33.08 -22.60 -9.76
CA LEU A 102 -33.98 -21.68 -10.45
C LEU A 102 -33.47 -21.36 -11.86
N THR A 103 -32.16 -21.07 -12.02
CA THR A 103 -31.56 -20.82 -13.33
C THR A 103 -31.64 -22.04 -14.25
N ARG A 104 -31.41 -23.25 -13.73
CA ARG A 104 -31.59 -24.50 -14.51
C ARG A 104 -33.04 -24.76 -14.92
N GLY A 105 -34.01 -24.23 -14.17
CA GLY A 105 -35.43 -24.28 -14.52
C GLY A 105 -35.82 -23.35 -15.68
N TRP A 106 -34.94 -22.42 -16.05
CA TRP A 106 -35.07 -21.54 -17.20
C TRP A 106 -34.44 -22.22 -18.42
N ASN A 107 -35.27 -22.80 -19.29
CA ASN A 107 -34.84 -23.66 -20.39
C ASN A 107 -35.25 -23.11 -21.77
N GLN A 108 -35.35 -21.79 -21.92
CA GLN A 108 -35.67 -21.10 -23.19
C GLN A 108 -34.42 -20.73 -24.03
N THR A 109 -33.31 -21.43 -23.84
CA THR A 109 -32.03 -21.15 -24.52
C THR A 109 -31.82 -22.15 -25.65
N GLY A 110 -31.56 -21.65 -26.87
CA GLY A 110 -31.43 -22.45 -28.09
C GLY A 110 -32.75 -22.66 -28.83
N GLN A 111 -32.69 -22.95 -30.15
CA GLN A 111 -33.90 -23.12 -30.97
C GLN A 111 -34.61 -24.47 -30.73
N LYS A 112 -33.88 -25.47 -30.22
CA LYS A 112 -34.32 -26.87 -30.13
C LYS A 112 -35.47 -27.13 -29.16
N PHE A 113 -35.54 -26.36 -28.06
CA PHE A 113 -36.57 -26.49 -27.02
C PHE A 113 -37.31 -25.16 -26.78
N ALA A 114 -37.17 -24.20 -27.70
CA ALA A 114 -37.85 -22.92 -27.63
C ALA A 114 -39.38 -23.12 -27.60
N GLY A 115 -40.04 -22.65 -26.55
CA GLY A 115 -41.48 -22.80 -26.36
C GLY A 115 -41.94 -24.04 -25.57
N GLU A 116 -41.03 -24.90 -25.10
CA GLU A 116 -41.39 -25.97 -24.17
C GLU A 116 -41.77 -25.42 -22.79
N SER A 117 -42.55 -26.19 -22.02
CA SER A 117 -42.96 -25.82 -20.67
C SER A 117 -41.76 -25.79 -19.72
N ASP A 118 -41.49 -24.64 -19.13
CA ASP A 118 -40.38 -24.37 -18.23
C ASP A 118 -40.78 -23.34 -17.16
N ILE A 119 -39.85 -22.89 -16.31
CA ILE A 119 -40.19 -21.91 -15.25
C ILE A 119 -40.67 -20.58 -15.84
N VAL A 120 -40.20 -20.20 -17.04
CA VAL A 120 -40.61 -18.95 -17.67
C VAL A 120 -42.05 -19.03 -18.12
N THR A 121 -42.39 -20.05 -18.90
CA THR A 121 -43.75 -20.26 -19.43
C THR A 121 -44.75 -20.68 -18.36
N SER A 122 -44.32 -21.42 -17.34
CA SER A 122 -45.21 -21.96 -16.29
C SER A 122 -45.39 -21.02 -15.09
N PHE A 123 -44.44 -20.11 -14.84
CA PHE A 123 -44.47 -19.24 -13.66
C PHE A 123 -44.25 -17.76 -13.97
N VAL A 124 -43.25 -17.39 -14.77
CA VAL A 124 -42.90 -15.98 -15.01
C VAL A 124 -43.89 -15.28 -15.94
N ALA A 125 -44.18 -15.86 -17.11
CA ALA A 125 -45.08 -15.30 -18.12
C ALA A 125 -46.55 -15.23 -17.64
N PRO A 126 -47.07 -16.20 -16.86
CA PRO A 126 -48.39 -16.06 -16.21
C PRO A 126 -48.44 -14.99 -15.11
N ASN A 127 -47.28 -14.55 -14.58
CA ASN A 127 -47.19 -13.53 -13.52
C ASN A 127 -46.33 -12.31 -13.95
N PRO A 128 -46.70 -11.55 -15.01
CA PRO A 128 -45.84 -10.47 -15.51
C PRO A 128 -45.63 -9.32 -14.53
N GLN A 129 -46.58 -9.08 -13.61
CA GLN A 129 -46.41 -8.06 -12.57
C GLN A 129 -45.26 -8.42 -11.64
N LEU A 130 -45.14 -9.69 -11.23
CA LEU A 130 -44.02 -10.19 -10.43
C LEU A 130 -42.70 -10.08 -11.18
N LEU A 131 -42.68 -10.44 -12.48
CA LEU A 131 -41.51 -10.27 -13.35
C LEU A 131 -41.00 -8.84 -13.32
N TRP A 132 -41.87 -7.86 -13.59
CA TRP A 132 -41.47 -6.47 -13.63
C TRP A 132 -41.12 -5.91 -12.25
N SER A 133 -41.72 -6.42 -11.17
CA SER A 133 -41.34 -6.03 -9.80
C SER A 133 -39.91 -6.49 -9.48
N LEU A 134 -39.55 -7.72 -9.85
CA LEU A 134 -38.19 -8.26 -9.68
C LEU A 134 -37.17 -7.53 -10.57
N ALA A 135 -37.54 -7.23 -11.82
CA ALA A 135 -36.70 -6.46 -12.73
C ALA A 135 -36.44 -5.04 -12.18
N LEU A 136 -37.48 -4.35 -11.72
CA LEU A 136 -37.36 -3.01 -11.14
C LEU A 136 -36.54 -3.04 -9.85
N ALA A 137 -36.78 -4.02 -8.96
CA ALA A 137 -35.97 -4.19 -7.75
C ALA A 137 -34.49 -4.36 -8.07
N THR A 138 -34.15 -5.09 -9.14
CA THR A 138 -32.76 -5.25 -9.59
C THR A 138 -32.16 -3.92 -10.01
N TYR A 139 -32.88 -3.10 -10.80
CA TYR A 139 -32.41 -1.78 -11.18
C TYR A 139 -32.30 -0.80 -10.01
N VAL A 140 -33.14 -0.93 -8.99
CA VAL A 140 -33.03 -0.16 -7.73
C VAL A 140 -31.77 -0.55 -6.97
N VAL A 141 -31.49 -1.85 -6.83
CA VAL A 141 -30.24 -2.31 -6.18
C VAL A 141 -29.02 -1.80 -6.96
N VAL A 142 -29.03 -1.94 -8.28
CA VAL A 142 -27.93 -1.45 -9.14
C VAL A 142 -27.77 0.07 -9.05
N SER A 143 -28.86 0.84 -8.96
CA SER A 143 -28.78 2.30 -8.81
C SER A 143 -28.22 2.71 -7.44
N PHE A 144 -28.54 1.98 -6.37
CA PHE A 144 -27.92 2.18 -5.06
C PHE A 144 -26.43 1.86 -5.08
N GLU A 145 -26.02 0.75 -5.71
CA GLU A 145 -24.60 0.41 -5.82
C GLU A 145 -23.83 1.42 -6.68
N LEU A 146 -24.42 1.90 -7.78
CA LEU A 146 -23.84 2.96 -8.60
C LEU A 146 -23.74 4.28 -7.84
N PHE A 147 -24.79 4.66 -7.10
CA PHE A 147 -24.79 5.85 -6.25
C PHE A 147 -23.70 5.80 -5.18
N LYS A 148 -23.54 4.65 -4.50
CA LYS A 148 -22.43 4.40 -3.57
C LYS A 148 -21.07 4.53 -4.25
N GLY A 149 -20.95 4.06 -5.49
CA GLY A 149 -19.73 4.19 -6.30
C GLY A 149 -19.39 5.64 -6.70
N LEU A 150 -20.37 6.55 -6.72
CA LEU A 150 -20.22 7.97 -7.09
C LEU A 150 -20.27 8.93 -5.89
N ARG A 151 -20.08 8.43 -4.66
CA ARG A 151 -20.16 9.17 -3.38
C ARG A 151 -19.31 10.43 -3.29
N ASP A 152 -18.26 10.50 -4.11
CA ASP A 152 -17.33 11.62 -4.16
C ASP A 152 -17.87 12.81 -5.02
N ILE A 153 -19.01 12.66 -5.68
CA ILE A 153 -19.75 13.70 -6.40
C ILE A 153 -20.89 14.23 -5.50
N PRO A 154 -21.21 15.54 -5.50
CA PRO A 154 -22.34 16.08 -4.76
C PRO A 154 -23.60 15.22 -4.89
N THR A 155 -24.25 14.93 -3.77
CA THR A 155 -25.35 13.97 -3.63
C THR A 155 -26.48 14.19 -4.64
N ALA A 156 -26.78 15.46 -4.94
CA ALA A 156 -27.77 15.83 -5.94
C ALA A 156 -27.37 15.36 -7.35
N ILE A 157 -26.08 15.44 -7.70
CA ILE A 157 -25.56 15.06 -9.02
C ILE A 157 -25.35 13.55 -9.11
N SER A 158 -24.72 12.91 -8.12
CA SER A 158 -24.57 11.45 -8.08
C SER A 158 -25.92 10.73 -8.05
N GLY A 159 -26.87 11.25 -7.27
CA GLY A 159 -28.25 10.78 -7.25
C GLY A 159 -28.91 10.93 -8.62
N SER A 160 -28.78 12.09 -9.26
CA SER A 160 -29.33 12.34 -10.60
C SER A 160 -28.71 11.44 -11.67
N ILE A 161 -27.41 11.17 -11.60
CA ILE A 161 -26.71 10.27 -12.53
C ILE A 161 -27.18 8.83 -12.34
N ALA A 162 -27.19 8.34 -11.10
CA ALA A 162 -27.57 6.97 -10.80
C ALA A 162 -29.04 6.69 -11.15
N VAL A 163 -29.94 7.61 -10.77
CA VAL A 163 -31.36 7.53 -11.08
C VAL A 163 -31.59 7.72 -12.58
N GLY A 164 -30.95 8.70 -13.21
CA GLY A 164 -31.09 8.96 -14.66
C GLY A 164 -30.64 7.79 -15.52
N LEU A 165 -29.52 7.15 -15.16
CA LEU A 165 -29.03 5.97 -15.86
C LEU A 165 -29.94 4.75 -15.65
N ALA A 166 -30.41 4.54 -14.42
CA ALA A 166 -31.37 3.46 -14.11
C ALA A 166 -32.69 3.65 -14.85
N ILE A 167 -33.25 4.87 -14.87
CA ILE A 167 -34.45 5.22 -15.63
C ILE A 167 -34.23 4.98 -17.12
N SER A 168 -33.09 5.41 -17.67
CA SER A 168 -32.76 5.19 -19.09
C SER A 168 -32.68 3.72 -19.44
N ALA A 169 -32.10 2.90 -18.56
CA ALA A 169 -31.97 1.45 -18.76
C ALA A 169 -33.31 0.71 -18.62
N ILE A 170 -34.13 1.09 -17.62
CA ILE A 170 -35.50 0.57 -17.46
C ILE A 170 -36.36 0.93 -18.66
N SER A 171 -36.28 2.19 -19.10
CA SER A 171 -36.98 2.71 -20.28
C SER A 171 -36.60 1.96 -21.56
N PHE A 172 -35.31 1.70 -21.76
CA PHE A 172 -34.84 0.85 -22.87
C PHE A 172 -35.39 -0.57 -22.77
N LYS A 173 -35.32 -1.20 -21.58
CA LYS A 173 -35.78 -2.58 -21.37
C LYS A 173 -37.28 -2.74 -21.60
N LEU A 174 -38.08 -1.81 -21.07
CA LEU A 174 -39.53 -1.76 -21.25
C LEU A 174 -39.92 -1.57 -22.73
N ALA A 175 -39.30 -0.61 -23.41
CA ALA A 175 -39.57 -0.36 -24.83
C ALA A 175 -39.17 -1.58 -25.69
N PHE A 176 -38.02 -2.19 -25.42
CA PHE A 176 -37.58 -3.41 -26.11
C PHE A 176 -38.59 -4.55 -25.92
N THR A 177 -39.01 -4.80 -24.68
CA THR A 177 -39.99 -5.86 -24.40
C THR A 177 -41.38 -5.56 -24.96
N ASN A 178 -41.79 -4.29 -25.05
CA ASN A 178 -43.07 -3.93 -25.66
C ASN A 178 -43.12 -4.18 -27.17
N GLU A 179 -41.98 -4.04 -27.86
CA GLU A 179 -41.86 -4.33 -29.30
C GLU A 179 -41.76 -5.85 -29.57
N ASP A 180 -41.08 -6.60 -28.69
CA ASP A 180 -40.77 -8.02 -28.91
C ASP A 180 -41.79 -8.99 -28.27
N ALA A 181 -42.30 -8.67 -27.08
CA ALA A 181 -43.21 -9.50 -26.29
C ALA A 181 -44.25 -8.63 -25.52
N PRO A 182 -45.17 -7.95 -26.25
CA PRO A 182 -46.12 -7.00 -25.66
C PRO A 182 -47.05 -7.63 -24.61
N GLU A 183 -47.31 -8.94 -24.68
CA GLU A 183 -48.11 -9.70 -23.72
C GLU A 183 -47.53 -9.67 -22.29
N LEU A 184 -46.22 -9.41 -22.14
CA LEU A 184 -45.56 -9.28 -20.84
C LEU A 184 -45.68 -7.85 -20.25
N ILE A 185 -46.21 -6.89 -21.01
CA ILE A 185 -46.38 -5.49 -20.60
C ILE A 185 -47.80 -5.25 -20.12
N VAL A 186 -48.06 -5.61 -18.85
CA VAL A 186 -49.37 -5.45 -18.20
C VAL A 186 -49.28 -4.69 -16.88
N GLY A 187 -50.41 -4.20 -16.38
CA GLY A 187 -50.50 -3.47 -15.12
C GLY A 187 -49.58 -2.24 -15.08
N PHE A 188 -48.77 -2.11 -14.02
CA PHE A 188 -47.89 -0.96 -13.85
C PHE A 188 -46.79 -0.86 -14.93
N ALA A 189 -46.37 -1.98 -15.53
CA ALA A 189 -45.37 -1.94 -16.60
C ALA A 189 -45.89 -1.18 -17.83
N LYS A 190 -47.18 -1.39 -18.17
CA LYS A 190 -47.86 -0.66 -19.26
C LYS A 190 -47.96 0.84 -18.97
N MET A 191 -48.21 1.22 -17.72
CA MET A 191 -48.18 2.61 -17.28
C MET A 191 -46.78 3.23 -17.46
N LEU A 192 -45.72 2.50 -17.08
CA LEU A 192 -44.34 2.96 -17.26
C LEU A 192 -43.96 3.10 -18.74
N VAL A 193 -44.39 2.20 -19.62
CA VAL A 193 -44.19 2.34 -21.07
C VAL A 193 -44.80 3.62 -21.60
N GLY A 194 -46.05 3.94 -21.19
CA GLY A 194 -46.71 5.18 -21.56
C GLY A 194 -46.00 6.44 -21.04
N LEU A 195 -45.42 6.38 -19.84
CA LEU A 195 -44.62 7.48 -19.27
C LEU A 195 -43.29 7.71 -20.02
N PHE A 196 -42.75 6.67 -20.64
CA PHE A 196 -41.50 6.75 -21.39
C PHE A 196 -41.71 6.83 -22.91
N ASP A 197 -42.90 7.14 -23.40
CA ASP A 197 -43.18 7.18 -24.84
C ASP A 197 -42.38 8.27 -25.58
N GLY A 198 -42.08 8.06 -26.86
CA GLY A 198 -41.42 9.04 -27.74
C GLY A 198 -40.03 8.65 -28.28
N PRO A 199 -39.00 8.38 -27.44
CA PRO A 199 -37.67 8.03 -27.93
C PRO A 199 -37.62 6.68 -28.67
N THR A 200 -36.90 6.62 -29.80
CA THR A 200 -36.65 5.37 -30.52
C THR A 200 -35.78 4.41 -29.70
N LEU A 201 -35.90 3.11 -29.97
CA LEU A 201 -35.12 2.06 -29.29
C LEU A 201 -33.60 2.32 -29.36
N VAL A 202 -33.11 2.79 -30.51
CA VAL A 202 -31.70 3.13 -30.74
C VAL A 202 -31.25 4.30 -29.86
N ASN A 203 -32.08 5.34 -29.72
CA ASN A 203 -31.72 6.50 -28.90
C ASN A 203 -31.71 6.16 -27.41
N ARG A 204 -32.61 5.29 -26.95
CA ARG A 204 -32.59 4.75 -25.58
C ARG A 204 -31.32 3.94 -25.31
N ALA A 205 -30.92 3.06 -26.24
CA ALA A 205 -29.67 2.32 -26.14
C ALA A 205 -28.45 3.25 -26.06
N ARG A 206 -28.38 4.27 -26.93
CA ARG A 206 -27.30 5.28 -26.92
C ARG A 206 -27.21 6.02 -25.59
N ALA A 207 -28.35 6.41 -25.01
CA ALA A 207 -28.39 7.09 -23.72
C ALA A 207 -27.79 6.22 -22.60
N VAL A 208 -28.13 4.92 -22.58
CA VAL A 208 -27.56 3.96 -21.62
C VAL A 208 -26.05 3.81 -21.79
N PHE A 209 -25.58 3.57 -23.02
CA PHE A 209 -24.14 3.38 -23.27
C PHE A 209 -23.31 4.64 -23.03
N LEU A 210 -23.81 5.82 -23.40
CA LEU A 210 -23.15 7.10 -23.10
C LEU A 210 -23.09 7.36 -21.59
N GLY A 211 -24.18 7.09 -20.86
CA GLY A 211 -24.20 7.24 -19.41
C GLY A 211 -23.24 6.29 -18.71
N LEU A 212 -23.13 5.04 -19.16
CA LEU A 212 -22.12 4.08 -18.68
C LEU A 212 -20.69 4.54 -19.00
N GLY A 213 -20.45 5.07 -20.20
CA GLY A 213 -19.14 5.60 -20.58
C GLY A 213 -18.70 6.78 -19.70
N LEU A 214 -19.57 7.77 -19.53
CA LEU A 214 -19.29 8.97 -18.72
C LEU A 214 -19.07 8.64 -17.23
N THR A 215 -19.87 7.73 -16.68
CA THR A 215 -19.69 7.28 -15.28
C THR A 215 -18.40 6.48 -15.10
N SER A 216 -17.95 5.74 -16.12
CA SER A 216 -16.68 5.00 -16.10
C SER A 216 -15.44 5.90 -16.18
N LEU A 217 -15.56 7.11 -16.74
CA LEU A 217 -14.49 8.12 -16.76
C LEU A 217 -14.26 8.78 -15.40
N TYR A 218 -15.26 8.78 -14.52
CA TYR A 218 -15.17 9.45 -13.21
C TYR A 218 -14.17 8.78 -12.24
N PRO A 219 -14.15 7.45 -12.06
CA PRO A 219 -13.08 6.77 -11.33
C PRO A 219 -11.69 7.09 -11.88
N LEU A 220 -11.54 7.18 -13.21
CA LEU A 220 -10.27 7.56 -13.84
C LEU A 220 -9.91 9.02 -13.47
N TYR A 221 -10.87 9.94 -13.54
CA TYR A 221 -10.66 11.34 -13.13
C TYR A 221 -10.33 11.50 -11.63
N SER A 222 -11.01 10.77 -10.74
CA SER A 222 -10.78 10.85 -9.29
C SER A 222 -9.43 10.27 -8.88
N ILE A 223 -8.94 9.26 -9.60
CA ILE A 223 -7.60 8.67 -9.40
C ILE A 223 -6.49 9.62 -9.86
N PHE A 224 -6.70 10.40 -10.94
CA PHE A 224 -5.62 11.16 -11.57
C PHE A 224 -5.59 12.68 -11.31
N LEU A 225 -6.72 13.33 -10.97
CA LEU A 225 -6.81 14.81 -11.06
C LEU A 225 -7.47 15.53 -9.87
N ARG A 226 -7.98 14.84 -8.85
CA ARG A 226 -8.52 15.53 -7.66
C ARG A 226 -7.39 15.98 -6.72
N GLY A 227 -6.95 17.21 -6.94
CA GLY A 227 -6.07 17.94 -6.03
C GLY A 227 -6.69 18.12 -4.65
N THR A 228 -6.13 17.44 -3.65
CA THR A 228 -6.31 17.76 -2.24
C THR A 228 -5.48 18.98 -1.87
N LYS A 229 -6.02 19.84 -0.98
CA LYS A 229 -5.29 20.97 -0.40
C LYS A 229 -4.01 20.48 0.26
N ARG A 230 -2.91 21.18 0.00
CA ARG A 230 -1.56 20.70 0.32
C ARG A 230 -1.13 21.12 1.72
N SER A 231 -0.93 20.12 2.56
CA SER A 231 0.08 20.18 3.61
C SER A 231 1.25 19.34 3.13
N LYS A 232 2.45 19.93 3.07
CA LYS A 232 3.67 19.23 2.65
C LYS A 232 4.24 18.57 3.93
N GLY A 233 4.83 17.36 3.87
CA GLY A 233 5.51 16.59 4.94
C GLY A 233 6.52 15.57 4.36
N ASP A 234 7.07 14.59 5.11
CA ASP A 234 8.02 13.55 4.64
C ASP A 234 7.49 12.10 4.69
N GLY A 235 7.74 11.29 3.65
CA GLY A 235 7.31 9.87 3.60
C GLY A 235 5.78 9.68 3.70
N PRO A 236 5.24 8.85 4.62
CA PRO A 236 3.79 8.76 4.83
C PRO A 236 3.21 10.03 5.48
N GLU A 237 4.03 10.86 6.16
CA GLU A 237 3.57 12.09 6.80
C GLU A 237 3.02 13.08 5.76
N VAL A 238 3.66 13.22 4.59
CA VAL A 238 3.17 14.08 3.48
C VAL A 238 1.72 13.73 3.14
N ILE A 239 1.48 12.44 2.95
CA ILE A 239 0.27 11.92 2.37
C ILE A 239 -0.84 11.88 3.43
N ALA A 240 -0.48 11.55 4.68
CA ALA A 240 -1.39 11.60 5.81
C ALA A 240 -1.92 13.03 6.04
N GLY A 241 -1.05 14.05 5.95
CA GLY A 241 -1.45 15.46 6.03
C GLY A 241 -2.42 15.88 4.93
N GLN A 242 -2.28 15.33 3.71
CA GLN A 242 -3.16 15.65 2.58
C GLN A 242 -4.53 14.93 2.63
N ILE A 243 -4.58 13.70 3.15
CA ILE A 243 -5.79 12.87 3.15
C ILE A 243 -6.63 13.11 4.42
N PHE A 244 -5.97 13.25 5.57
CA PHE A 244 -6.60 13.34 6.89
C PHE A 244 -6.50 14.73 7.52
N SER A 245 -5.84 15.69 6.86
CA SER A 245 -5.64 17.05 7.39
C SER A 245 -4.90 17.10 8.73
N TYR A 246 -4.11 16.06 9.06
CA TYR A 246 -3.26 16.11 10.24
C TYR A 246 -2.22 17.23 10.10
N PRO A 247 -1.84 17.91 11.19
CA PRO A 247 -0.69 18.80 11.15
C PRO A 247 0.57 17.94 10.94
N VAL A 248 1.48 18.43 10.11
CA VAL A 248 2.67 17.70 9.66
C VAL A 248 3.88 18.61 9.66
N ARG A 249 5.07 18.05 9.87
CA ARG A 249 6.33 18.78 9.77
C ARG A 249 7.11 18.27 8.57
N LEU A 250 7.47 19.20 7.71
CA LEU A 250 8.36 18.96 6.58
C LEU A 250 9.80 18.91 6.99
N THR A 251 10.57 18.06 6.32
CA THR A 251 12.02 18.25 6.30
C THR A 251 12.42 19.27 5.24
N TRP A 252 13.68 19.66 5.34
CA TRP A 252 14.34 20.54 4.37
C TRP A 252 14.30 19.95 2.95
N GLU A 253 14.24 18.61 2.80
CA GLU A 253 14.26 17.93 1.50
C GLU A 253 13.06 18.30 0.59
N PHE A 254 11.95 18.70 1.22
CA PHE A 254 10.71 19.12 0.56
C PHE A 254 10.47 20.65 0.63
N THR A 255 11.22 21.37 1.46
CA THR A 255 11.01 22.81 1.72
C THR A 255 12.10 23.71 1.15
N SER A 256 13.24 23.15 0.76
CA SER A 256 14.30 23.88 0.06
C SER A 256 13.82 24.48 -1.26
N ASP A 257 14.53 25.50 -1.75
CA ASP A 257 14.27 26.13 -3.05
C ASP A 257 14.37 25.13 -4.23
N HIS A 258 15.20 24.10 -4.08
CA HIS A 258 15.38 23.00 -5.02
C HIS A 258 15.03 21.66 -4.36
N PRO A 259 13.73 21.33 -4.21
CA PRO A 259 13.31 20.14 -3.48
C PRO A 259 13.84 18.87 -4.15
N ILE A 260 14.30 17.93 -3.33
CA ILE A 260 15.04 16.74 -3.77
C ILE A 260 14.24 15.43 -3.67
N ARG A 261 13.04 15.47 -3.08
CA ARG A 261 12.17 14.29 -2.91
C ARG A 261 10.98 14.32 -3.84
N SER A 262 10.73 13.21 -4.53
CA SER A 262 9.54 13.04 -5.35
C SER A 262 8.33 12.60 -4.52
N VAL A 263 7.17 13.17 -4.76
CA VAL A 263 5.89 12.70 -4.18
C VAL A 263 5.25 11.60 -5.02
N PHE A 264 5.67 11.44 -6.27
CA PHE A 264 5.16 10.43 -7.19
C PHE A 264 5.17 9.00 -6.62
N PRO A 265 6.29 8.45 -6.08
CA PRO A 265 6.29 7.08 -5.55
C PRO A 265 5.50 6.95 -4.23
N LEU A 266 5.34 8.05 -3.48
CA LEU A 266 4.65 8.04 -2.19
C LEU A 266 3.13 7.89 -2.33
N TRP A 267 2.55 8.46 -3.39
CA TRP A 267 1.10 8.43 -3.61
C TRP A 267 0.51 7.04 -3.87
N PRO A 268 1.05 6.22 -4.80
CA PRO A 268 0.56 4.86 -5.01
C PRO A 268 0.76 3.97 -3.79
N VAL A 269 1.90 4.10 -3.09
CA VAL A 269 2.26 3.18 -2.00
C VAL A 269 1.61 3.56 -0.67
N TYR A 270 1.48 4.85 -0.36
CA TYR A 270 0.92 5.31 0.92
C TYR A 270 -0.47 5.95 0.76
N GLY A 271 -0.71 6.69 -0.32
CA GLY A 271 -1.97 7.40 -0.54
C GLY A 271 -3.15 6.50 -0.87
N LEU A 272 -2.98 5.53 -1.78
CA LEU A 272 -4.06 4.60 -2.09
C LEU A 272 -4.52 3.78 -0.88
N PRO A 273 -3.62 3.20 -0.06
CA PRO A 273 -4.05 2.51 1.15
C PRO A 273 -4.70 3.42 2.19
N MET A 274 -4.21 4.66 2.36
CA MET A 274 -4.82 5.63 3.27
C MET A 274 -6.22 6.05 2.81
N LEU A 275 -6.45 6.25 1.50
CA LEU A 275 -7.78 6.52 0.94
C LEU A 275 -8.72 5.34 1.11
N LEU A 276 -8.23 4.11 0.91
CA LEU A 276 -9.00 2.90 1.15
C LEU A 276 -9.38 2.79 2.63
N LEU A 277 -8.43 3.03 3.54
CA LEU A 277 -8.70 3.06 4.98
C LEU A 277 -9.75 4.11 5.33
N LYS A 278 -9.62 5.33 4.79
CA LYS A 278 -10.61 6.40 4.97
C LYS A 278 -12.01 6.00 4.54
N TRP A 279 -12.10 5.32 3.39
CA TRP A 279 -13.38 4.80 2.91
C TRP A 279 -13.95 3.72 3.82
N LEU A 280 -13.14 2.73 4.21
CA LEU A 280 -13.58 1.63 5.07
C LEU A 280 -14.04 2.14 6.43
N TRP A 281 -13.35 3.14 6.98
CA TRP A 281 -13.70 3.77 8.26
C TRP A 281 -15.06 4.47 8.19
N ALA A 282 -15.28 5.29 7.16
CA ALA A 282 -16.57 5.94 6.93
C ALA A 282 -17.72 4.94 6.71
N GLY A 283 -17.43 3.79 6.09
CA GLY A 283 -18.43 2.73 5.87
C GLY A 283 -18.91 2.01 7.13
N TYR A 284 -18.18 2.10 8.25
CA TYR A 284 -18.52 1.44 9.52
C TYR A 284 -19.38 2.30 10.46
N GLY A 285 -19.75 3.52 10.04
CA GLY A 285 -20.58 4.43 10.83
C GLY A 285 -19.80 5.27 11.86
N GLU A 286 -18.47 5.31 11.77
CA GLU A 286 -17.65 6.25 12.54
C GLU A 286 -17.34 7.48 11.68
N ASP A 287 -18.08 8.58 11.90
CA ASP A 287 -17.85 9.89 11.25
C ASP A 287 -16.67 10.67 11.86
N GLY A 288 -15.89 10.04 12.74
CA GLY A 288 -14.77 10.66 13.45
C GLY A 288 -13.44 10.64 12.68
N ASP A 289 -12.49 11.47 13.11
CA ASP A 289 -11.13 11.46 12.58
C ASP A 289 -10.45 10.12 12.86
N ILE A 290 -9.85 9.53 11.82
CA ILE A 290 -9.12 8.27 11.95
C ILE A 290 -7.94 8.48 12.89
N PRO A 291 -7.68 7.59 13.87
CA PRO A 291 -6.47 7.71 14.68
C PRO A 291 -5.20 7.46 13.84
N PRO A 292 -4.16 8.30 13.92
CA PRO A 292 -2.88 8.09 13.21
C PRO A 292 -2.23 6.73 13.48
N ILE A 293 -2.46 6.15 14.66
CA ILE A 293 -1.97 4.81 14.98
C ILE A 293 -2.62 3.73 14.10
N ALA A 294 -3.89 3.89 13.73
CA ALA A 294 -4.56 3.00 12.79
C ALA A 294 -3.92 3.12 11.40
N VAL A 295 -3.68 4.35 10.93
CA VAL A 295 -2.97 4.60 9.66
C VAL A 295 -1.58 3.97 9.67
N PHE A 296 -0.81 4.14 10.75
CA PHE A 296 0.51 3.53 10.91
C PHE A 296 0.48 2.01 10.75
N TYR A 297 -0.42 1.31 11.48
CA TYR A 297 -0.54 -0.15 11.37
C TYR A 297 -1.08 -0.60 10.01
N THR A 298 -2.00 0.14 9.39
CA THR A 298 -2.47 -0.14 8.03
C THR A 298 -1.29 -0.11 7.06
N LEU A 299 -0.44 0.93 7.10
CA LEU A 299 0.74 0.98 6.25
C LEU A 299 1.72 -0.15 6.55
N ARG A 300 1.89 -0.58 7.80
CA ARG A 300 2.73 -1.75 8.14
C ARG A 300 2.19 -3.04 7.53
N VAL A 301 0.89 -3.27 7.63
CA VAL A 301 0.23 -4.45 7.03
C VAL A 301 0.36 -4.41 5.52
N VAL A 302 0.18 -3.24 4.91
CA VAL A 302 0.39 -3.07 3.46
C VAL A 302 1.83 -3.39 3.10
N MET A 303 2.83 -2.73 3.71
CA MET A 303 4.25 -2.99 3.44
C MET A 303 4.62 -4.47 3.61
N PHE A 304 4.06 -5.16 4.61
CA PHE A 304 4.21 -6.60 4.77
C PHE A 304 3.60 -7.39 3.59
N ILE A 305 2.37 -7.06 3.17
CA ILE A 305 1.70 -7.73 2.04
C ILE A 305 2.46 -7.49 0.74
N ILE A 306 2.88 -6.26 0.44
CA ILE A 306 3.63 -5.97 -0.80
C ILE A 306 5.05 -6.55 -0.76
N SER A 307 5.74 -6.61 0.39
CA SER A 307 6.98 -7.38 0.49
C SER A 307 6.71 -8.86 0.17
N PHE A 308 5.72 -9.49 0.80
CA PHE A 308 5.39 -10.90 0.53
C PHE A 308 4.91 -11.16 -0.92
N VAL A 309 4.11 -10.28 -1.52
CA VAL A 309 3.53 -10.52 -2.86
C VAL A 309 4.50 -10.10 -3.97
N LEU A 310 5.13 -8.94 -3.83
CA LEU A 310 5.95 -8.34 -4.89
C LEU A 310 7.44 -8.66 -4.75
N GLU A 311 8.00 -8.69 -3.54
CA GLU A 311 9.42 -9.03 -3.33
C GLU A 311 9.65 -10.52 -3.58
N ASP A 312 8.94 -11.39 -2.84
CA ASP A 312 9.05 -12.84 -3.01
C ASP A 312 8.55 -13.27 -4.39
N GLY A 313 7.51 -12.62 -4.92
CA GLY A 313 7.02 -12.84 -6.28
C GLY A 313 8.09 -12.56 -7.34
N ALA A 314 8.81 -11.45 -7.22
CA ALA A 314 9.89 -11.14 -8.15
C ALA A 314 11.08 -12.12 -8.01
N ILE A 315 11.45 -12.52 -6.79
CA ILE A 315 12.50 -13.53 -6.59
C ILE A 315 12.08 -14.90 -7.16
N HIS A 316 10.80 -15.26 -7.05
CA HIS A 316 10.25 -16.45 -7.67
C HIS A 316 10.42 -16.44 -9.19
N GLU A 317 10.17 -15.29 -9.83
CA GLU A 317 10.31 -15.12 -11.27
C GLU A 317 11.78 -15.09 -11.72
N LEU A 318 12.65 -14.33 -11.04
CA LEU A 318 14.07 -14.17 -11.39
C LEU A 318 14.91 -15.44 -11.15
N VAL A 319 14.43 -16.37 -10.32
CA VAL A 319 15.13 -17.63 -10.05
C VAL A 319 14.49 -18.76 -10.84
N GLN A 320 15.03 -19.06 -12.02
CA GLN A 320 14.46 -20.11 -12.88
C GLN A 320 14.57 -21.54 -12.31
N SER A 321 15.64 -21.87 -11.60
CA SER A 321 15.84 -23.23 -11.06
C SER A 321 14.98 -23.49 -9.82
N PRO A 322 14.06 -24.48 -9.82
CA PRO A 322 13.15 -24.71 -8.70
C PRO A 322 13.85 -24.99 -7.36
N ARG A 323 14.94 -25.77 -7.39
CA ARG A 323 15.72 -26.08 -6.17
C ARG A 323 16.40 -24.84 -5.62
N HIS A 324 16.97 -24.01 -6.48
CA HIS A 324 17.62 -22.77 -6.10
C HIS A 324 16.60 -21.74 -5.62
N ARG A 325 15.41 -21.71 -6.22
CA ARG A 325 14.32 -20.81 -5.87
C ARG A 325 13.86 -21.00 -4.44
N SER A 326 13.61 -22.24 -4.02
CA SER A 326 13.21 -22.53 -2.63
C SER A 326 14.26 -22.07 -1.63
N VAL A 327 15.54 -22.22 -1.96
CA VAL A 327 16.66 -21.73 -1.13
C VAL A 327 16.68 -20.21 -1.09
N ALA A 328 16.62 -19.55 -2.26
CA ALA A 328 16.64 -18.10 -2.38
C ALA A 328 15.50 -17.44 -1.59
N LEU A 329 14.26 -17.92 -1.77
CA LEU A 329 13.10 -17.44 -1.03
C LEU A 329 13.25 -17.66 0.47
N LEU A 330 13.76 -18.82 0.90
CA LEU A 330 14.01 -19.06 2.32
C LEU A 330 15.06 -18.09 2.88
N LEU A 331 16.14 -17.81 2.15
CA LEU A 331 17.17 -16.86 2.57
C LEU A 331 16.63 -15.43 2.65
N VAL A 332 15.86 -14.99 1.66
CA VAL A 332 15.23 -13.66 1.69
C VAL A 332 14.24 -13.58 2.85
N ALA A 333 13.28 -14.51 2.94
CA ALA A 333 12.24 -14.49 3.98
C ALA A 333 12.78 -14.64 5.42
N SER A 334 13.91 -15.33 5.60
CA SER A 334 14.56 -15.49 6.93
C SER A 334 15.59 -14.41 7.25
N SER A 335 15.87 -13.47 6.34
CA SER A 335 16.77 -12.35 6.56
C SER A 335 16.12 -11.30 7.46
N TYR A 336 16.80 -10.87 8.53
CA TYR A 336 16.40 -9.74 9.40
C TYR A 336 16.03 -8.49 8.61
N VAL A 337 16.74 -8.23 7.52
CA VAL A 337 16.44 -7.10 6.65
C VAL A 337 15.02 -7.12 6.11
N THR A 338 14.50 -8.29 5.74
CA THR A 338 13.16 -8.41 5.14
C THR A 338 12.07 -8.10 6.17
N TRP A 339 11.98 -8.86 7.27
CA TRP A 339 11.00 -8.62 8.33
C TRP A 339 11.19 -7.35 9.17
N THR A 340 12.35 -6.67 9.17
CA THR A 340 12.54 -5.40 9.93
C THR A 340 12.67 -4.14 9.08
N PHE A 341 13.10 -4.19 7.83
CA PHE A 341 13.21 -2.98 6.98
C PHE A 341 12.25 -3.04 5.80
N GLN A 342 12.14 -4.16 5.10
CA GLN A 342 11.26 -4.27 3.92
C GLN A 342 9.77 -4.16 4.28
N THR A 343 9.40 -4.56 5.50
CA THR A 343 8.04 -4.41 6.06
C THR A 343 7.78 -3.02 6.68
N HIS A 344 8.78 -2.13 6.69
CA HIS A 344 8.66 -0.76 7.18
C HIS A 344 8.42 0.21 6.02
N THR A 345 7.86 1.38 6.31
CA THR A 345 7.57 2.44 5.31
C THR A 345 8.83 3.24 4.92
N PHE A 346 9.90 2.54 4.52
CA PHE A 346 11.10 3.16 3.96
C PHE A 346 10.97 3.30 2.45
N SER A 347 11.44 4.42 1.89
CA SER A 347 11.50 4.59 0.43
C SER A 347 12.40 3.52 -0.21
N ASN A 348 13.48 3.14 0.48
CA ASN A 348 14.38 2.08 0.03
C ASN A 348 13.70 0.71 -0.09
N SER A 349 12.63 0.45 0.67
CA SER A 349 11.83 -0.77 0.52
C SER A 349 11.00 -0.74 -0.77
N ILE A 350 10.48 0.43 -1.13
CA ILE A 350 9.80 0.64 -2.43
C ILE A 350 10.81 0.52 -3.58
N GLU A 351 11.99 1.13 -3.44
CA GLU A 351 13.08 1.02 -4.41
C GLU A 351 13.47 -0.45 -4.64
N THR A 352 13.50 -1.27 -3.58
CA THR A 352 13.73 -2.71 -3.66
C THR A 352 12.73 -3.38 -4.61
N LEU A 353 11.43 -3.11 -4.44
CA LEU A 353 10.37 -3.65 -5.31
C LEU A 353 10.52 -3.20 -6.76
N VAL A 354 10.81 -1.90 -6.98
CA VAL A 354 11.00 -1.35 -8.33
C VAL A 354 12.17 -2.02 -9.03
N VAL A 355 13.33 -2.12 -8.37
CA VAL A 355 14.54 -2.76 -8.94
C VAL A 355 14.26 -4.22 -9.29
N LEU A 356 13.62 -4.97 -8.38
CA LEU A 356 13.29 -6.37 -8.60
C LEU A 356 12.39 -6.58 -9.83
N TRP A 357 11.30 -5.81 -9.94
CA TRP A 357 10.37 -5.94 -11.07
C TRP A 357 10.93 -5.37 -12.38
N CYS A 358 11.81 -4.37 -12.33
CA CYS A 358 12.58 -3.95 -13.49
C CYS A 358 13.47 -5.09 -14.00
N LEU A 359 14.16 -5.82 -13.12
CA LEU A 359 14.97 -6.97 -13.51
C LEU A 359 14.11 -8.10 -14.09
N VAL A 360 12.93 -8.37 -13.51
CA VAL A 360 11.98 -9.36 -14.06
C VAL A 360 11.61 -8.97 -15.49
N LEU A 361 11.24 -7.71 -15.71
CA LEU A 361 10.88 -7.22 -17.03
C LEU A 361 12.05 -7.33 -18.02
N ILE A 362 13.27 -6.97 -17.60
CA ILE A 362 14.48 -7.10 -18.42
C ILE A 362 14.72 -8.56 -18.82
N GLU A 363 14.67 -9.51 -17.88
CA GLU A 363 14.86 -10.93 -18.19
C GLU A 363 13.79 -11.42 -19.18
N ARG A 364 12.51 -11.05 -18.99
CA ARG A 364 11.42 -11.39 -19.92
C ARG A 364 11.62 -10.81 -21.32
N ILE A 365 12.09 -9.57 -21.42
CA ILE A 365 12.39 -8.94 -22.71
C ILE A 365 13.55 -9.66 -23.40
N LEU A 366 14.62 -9.97 -22.66
CA LEU A 366 15.77 -10.68 -23.20
C LEU A 366 15.37 -12.08 -23.70
N GLU A 367 14.58 -12.83 -22.92
CA GLU A 367 13.99 -14.12 -23.32
C GLU A 367 13.17 -14.01 -24.61
N ALA A 368 12.28 -13.01 -24.70
CA ALA A 368 11.44 -12.80 -25.88
C ALA A 368 12.25 -12.33 -27.10
N SER A 369 13.31 -11.55 -26.90
CA SER A 369 14.19 -11.06 -27.96
C SER A 369 15.03 -12.18 -28.58
N ALA A 370 15.47 -13.15 -27.78
CA ALA A 370 16.18 -14.33 -28.25
C ALA A 370 15.32 -15.23 -29.17
N GLN A 371 13.99 -15.08 -29.12
CA GLN A 371 13.02 -15.88 -29.88
C GLN A 371 12.46 -15.15 -31.13
N ARG A 372 12.75 -13.86 -31.34
CA ARG A 372 12.20 -13.06 -32.47
C ARG A 372 13.28 -12.68 -33.50
N SER A 373 12.87 -12.47 -34.76
CA SER A 373 13.75 -11.98 -35.83
C SER A 373 14.23 -10.54 -35.58
N ALA A 374 15.44 -10.22 -36.06
CA ALA A 374 16.18 -8.98 -35.78
C ALA A 374 15.45 -7.65 -36.08
N LEU A 375 14.33 -7.68 -36.79
CA LEU A 375 13.52 -6.51 -37.17
C LEU A 375 12.51 -6.05 -36.08
N ALA A 376 12.20 -6.88 -35.07
CA ALA A 376 11.22 -6.56 -34.02
C ALA A 376 11.82 -5.85 -32.78
N ALA A 377 13.15 -5.89 -32.62
CA ALA A 377 13.87 -5.26 -31.50
C ALA A 377 13.74 -3.72 -31.42
N PRO A 378 13.84 -2.93 -32.51
CA PRO A 378 13.81 -1.47 -32.40
C PRO A 378 12.45 -0.91 -31.96
N LEU A 379 11.32 -1.52 -32.36
CA LEU A 379 9.99 -1.06 -31.96
C LEU A 379 9.74 -1.27 -30.45
N SER A 380 10.25 -2.37 -29.88
CA SER A 380 10.14 -2.62 -28.44
C SER A 380 10.91 -1.60 -27.61
N LEU A 381 12.09 -1.19 -28.07
CA LEU A 381 12.88 -0.13 -27.43
C LEU A 381 12.17 1.22 -27.51
N VAL A 382 11.53 1.53 -28.65
CA VAL A 382 10.72 2.75 -28.80
C VAL A 382 9.53 2.75 -27.85
N VAL A 383 8.80 1.63 -27.72
CA VAL A 383 7.67 1.52 -26.79
C VAL A 383 8.12 1.64 -25.34
N MET A 384 9.24 1.01 -24.96
CA MET A 384 9.82 1.15 -23.62
C MET A 384 10.26 2.59 -23.33
N ALA A 385 10.93 3.23 -24.28
CA ALA A 385 11.35 4.63 -24.16
C ALA A 385 10.13 5.55 -24.04
N ALA A 386 9.09 5.35 -24.85
CA ALA A 386 7.85 6.12 -24.78
C ALA A 386 7.13 5.94 -23.44
N SER A 387 7.04 4.69 -22.93
CA SER A 387 6.47 4.42 -21.61
C SER A 387 7.29 5.06 -20.49
N GLY A 388 8.62 4.97 -20.54
CA GLY A 388 9.51 5.59 -19.56
C GLY A 388 9.39 7.12 -19.56
N LEU A 389 9.39 7.73 -20.75
CA LEU A 389 9.18 9.17 -20.91
C LEU A 389 7.80 9.60 -20.38
N PHE A 390 6.75 8.82 -20.65
CA PHE A 390 5.42 9.09 -20.13
C PHE A 390 5.37 9.04 -18.59
N THR A 391 5.99 8.03 -17.96
CA THR A 391 6.11 7.95 -16.50
C THR A 391 6.90 9.12 -15.93
N VAL A 392 8.02 9.50 -16.56
CA VAL A 392 8.82 10.67 -16.16
C VAL A 392 8.01 11.96 -16.26
N LEU A 393 7.23 12.13 -17.34
CA LEU A 393 6.34 13.29 -17.50
C LEU A 393 5.27 13.35 -16.42
N ILE A 394 4.67 12.22 -16.05
CA ILE A 394 3.71 12.15 -14.93
C ILE A 394 4.40 12.53 -13.61
N ALA A 395 5.58 11.97 -13.34
CA ALA A 395 6.31 12.25 -12.10
C ALA A 395 6.69 13.73 -11.99
N ILE A 396 7.27 14.32 -13.04
CA ILE A 396 7.59 15.75 -13.11
C ILE A 396 6.32 16.59 -12.96
N SER A 397 5.22 16.21 -13.60
CA SER A 397 3.96 16.95 -13.51
C SER A 397 3.38 16.93 -12.10
N LEU A 398 3.42 15.78 -11.42
CA LEU A 398 2.94 15.63 -10.04
C LEU A 398 3.84 16.36 -9.04
N ASP A 399 5.16 16.29 -9.19
CA ASP A 399 6.10 17.01 -8.34
C ASP A 399 5.97 18.52 -8.57
N THR A 400 5.98 18.98 -9.82
CA THR A 400 5.80 20.40 -10.17
C THR A 400 4.47 20.92 -9.65
N ALA A 401 3.41 20.14 -9.80
CA ALA A 401 2.14 20.43 -9.15
C ALA A 401 2.37 20.59 -7.67
N PHE A 402 2.82 19.56 -6.95
CA PHE A 402 2.99 19.53 -5.50
C PHE A 402 3.75 20.73 -4.94
N TYR A 403 4.88 21.09 -5.55
CA TYR A 403 5.74 22.15 -5.06
C TYR A 403 5.22 23.55 -5.39
N THR A 404 4.45 23.71 -6.48
CA THR A 404 3.90 25.01 -6.91
C THR A 404 2.65 25.40 -6.09
N PRO A 405 2.58 26.57 -5.44
CA PRO A 405 1.45 26.97 -4.59
C PRO A 405 0.11 27.18 -5.32
N ARG A 406 0.15 27.37 -6.64
CA ARG A 406 -0.99 27.63 -7.53
C ARG A 406 -1.28 26.42 -8.43
N SER A 407 -2.42 26.44 -9.11
CA SER A 407 -2.70 25.48 -10.18
C SER A 407 -1.63 25.59 -11.27
N ILE A 408 -1.14 24.44 -11.73
CA ILE A 408 -0.11 24.38 -12.76
C ILE A 408 -0.72 24.61 -14.15
N SER A 409 0.04 25.28 -15.00
CA SER A 409 -0.26 25.44 -16.42
C SER A 409 0.81 24.73 -17.27
N TRP A 410 0.54 24.55 -18.56
CA TRP A 410 1.51 23.97 -19.50
C TRP A 410 2.82 24.78 -19.60
N SER A 411 2.76 26.10 -19.38
CA SER A 411 3.96 26.94 -19.38
C SER A 411 4.83 26.73 -18.15
N ASP A 412 4.23 26.36 -17.01
CA ASP A 412 4.98 26.05 -15.78
C ASP A 412 5.78 24.76 -15.95
N LEU A 413 5.18 23.73 -16.56
CA LEU A 413 5.86 22.47 -16.86
C LEU A 413 7.03 22.63 -17.85
N TYR A 414 6.95 23.61 -18.75
CA TYR A 414 8.02 23.89 -19.72
C TYR A 414 9.11 24.80 -19.16
N ARG A 415 8.75 25.88 -18.45
CA ARG A 415 9.70 26.91 -17.99
C ARG A 415 10.31 26.63 -16.63
N ASN A 416 9.54 26.04 -15.71
CA ASN A 416 9.97 25.80 -14.33
C ASN A 416 9.58 24.40 -13.84
N PRO A 417 9.99 23.31 -14.54
CA PRO A 417 9.72 21.96 -14.08
C PRO A 417 10.51 21.66 -12.80
N VAL A 418 9.85 21.04 -11.82
CA VAL A 418 10.53 20.50 -10.64
C VAL A 418 10.98 19.07 -10.94
N ILE A 419 12.28 18.91 -11.21
CA ILE A 419 12.89 17.62 -11.54
C ILE A 419 13.66 17.10 -10.32
N THR A 420 12.93 16.41 -9.44
CA THR A 420 13.45 15.98 -8.13
C THR A 420 14.69 15.07 -8.21
N PRO A 421 14.84 14.13 -9.18
CA PRO A 421 16.07 13.32 -9.29
C PRO A 421 17.30 14.16 -9.67
N LEU A 422 17.12 15.20 -10.48
CA LEU A 422 18.22 16.08 -10.87
C LEU A 422 18.66 16.97 -9.70
N ASN A 423 17.70 17.52 -8.95
CA ASN A 423 17.97 18.29 -7.74
C ASN A 423 18.69 17.42 -6.68
N ASN A 424 18.23 16.17 -6.50
CA ASN A 424 18.88 15.22 -5.59
C ASN A 424 20.31 14.91 -6.00
N LEU A 425 20.58 14.70 -7.29
CA LEU A 425 21.93 14.49 -7.81
C LEU A 425 22.81 15.71 -7.56
N GLN A 426 22.34 16.92 -7.88
CA GLN A 426 23.09 18.16 -7.65
C GLN A 426 23.42 18.37 -6.17
N TYR A 427 22.46 18.07 -5.28
CA TYR A 427 22.67 18.16 -3.83
C TYR A 427 23.75 17.19 -3.36
N ASN A 428 23.70 15.93 -3.79
CA ASN A 428 24.63 14.87 -3.36
C ASN A 428 26.02 14.94 -4.01
N LEU A 429 26.18 15.71 -5.09
CA LEU A 429 27.51 15.97 -5.67
C LEU A 429 28.35 16.94 -4.84
N SER A 430 27.74 17.71 -3.92
CA SER A 430 28.45 18.64 -3.05
C SER A 430 28.89 17.98 -1.74
N SER A 431 30.20 17.89 -1.50
CA SER A 431 30.75 17.34 -0.26
C SER A 431 30.39 18.18 0.98
N SER A 432 30.17 19.49 0.83
CA SER A 432 29.72 20.34 1.94
C SER A 432 28.32 19.94 2.43
N ASN A 433 27.43 19.57 1.50
CA ASN A 433 26.08 19.11 1.83
C ASN A 433 26.13 17.72 2.47
N LEU A 434 26.96 16.82 1.94
CA LEU A 434 27.14 15.48 2.50
C LEU A 434 27.72 15.52 3.93
N ALA A 435 28.56 16.50 4.24
CA ALA A 435 29.15 16.65 5.56
C ALA A 435 28.10 16.93 6.65
N GLU A 436 26.96 17.54 6.30
CA GLU A 436 25.83 17.74 7.23
C GLU A 436 25.20 16.41 7.68
N HIS A 437 25.34 15.34 6.87
CA HIS A 437 24.78 14.01 7.13
C HIS A 437 25.84 12.97 7.53
N GLY A 438 27.09 13.39 7.68
CA GLY A 438 28.22 12.53 8.03
C GLY A 438 28.94 11.93 6.81
N LEU A 439 30.27 12.06 6.83
CA LEU A 439 31.17 11.51 5.82
C LEU A 439 31.66 10.12 6.22
N HIS A 440 31.71 9.23 5.25
CA HIS A 440 32.07 7.84 5.38
C HIS A 440 33.18 7.49 4.39
N PRO A 441 34.09 6.58 4.74
CA PRO A 441 35.09 6.09 3.79
C PRO A 441 34.42 5.27 2.67
N TRP A 442 35.01 5.29 1.47
CA TRP A 442 34.46 4.64 0.28
C TRP A 442 34.22 3.12 0.44
N TYR A 443 34.94 2.47 1.37
CA TYR A 443 34.81 1.05 1.66
C TYR A 443 33.71 0.70 2.68
N GLN A 444 33.02 1.69 3.27
CA GLN A 444 32.02 1.50 4.33
C GLN A 444 30.90 0.55 3.88
N HIS A 445 30.38 0.73 2.67
CA HIS A 445 29.36 -0.15 2.12
C HIS A 445 29.82 -1.61 2.02
N LEU A 446 31.05 -1.83 1.57
CA LEU A 446 31.60 -3.16 1.32
C LEU A 446 32.01 -3.89 2.61
N LEU A 447 32.72 -3.19 3.51
CA LEU A 447 33.37 -3.80 4.67
C LEU A 447 32.54 -3.71 5.95
N VAL A 448 31.54 -2.82 6.02
CA VAL A 448 30.72 -2.62 7.22
C VAL A 448 29.24 -2.87 6.93
N ASN A 449 28.65 -2.15 5.99
CA ASN A 449 27.20 -2.22 5.76
C ASN A 449 26.76 -3.58 5.19
N LEU A 450 27.48 -4.15 4.22
CA LEU A 450 27.15 -5.47 3.68
C LEU A 450 27.25 -6.58 4.75
N PRO A 451 28.36 -6.72 5.51
CA PRO A 451 28.41 -7.65 6.64
C PRO A 451 27.31 -7.44 7.66
N MET A 452 26.94 -6.19 7.93
CA MET A 452 25.83 -5.89 8.83
C MET A 452 24.48 -6.37 8.27
N LEU A 453 24.22 -6.23 6.97
CA LEU A 453 22.92 -6.56 6.36
C LEU A 453 22.74 -8.04 6.06
N ILE A 454 23.80 -8.74 5.61
CA ILE A 454 23.69 -10.14 5.17
C ILE A 454 24.56 -11.10 5.98
N GLY A 455 25.36 -10.61 6.93
CA GLY A 455 26.03 -11.44 7.94
C GLY A 455 26.84 -12.61 7.35
N PRO A 456 26.61 -13.87 7.80
CA PRO A 456 27.32 -15.06 7.29
C PRO A 456 27.17 -15.30 5.79
N ALA A 457 26.20 -14.67 5.12
CA ALA A 457 26.04 -14.77 3.68
C ALA A 457 27.16 -14.05 2.89
N VAL A 458 27.86 -13.07 3.49
CA VAL A 458 29.05 -12.44 2.86
C VAL A 458 30.10 -13.49 2.51
N ALA A 459 30.31 -14.48 3.39
CA ALA A 459 31.27 -15.56 3.11
C ALA A 459 30.87 -16.39 1.88
N LEU A 460 29.57 -16.62 1.67
CA LEU A 460 29.07 -17.30 0.47
C LEU A 460 29.13 -16.42 -0.77
N LEU A 461 28.96 -15.10 -0.63
CA LEU A 461 29.13 -14.15 -1.73
C LEU A 461 30.55 -14.20 -2.30
N LEU A 462 31.56 -14.35 -1.44
CA LEU A 462 32.96 -14.42 -1.83
C LEU A 462 33.38 -15.82 -2.32
N THR A 463 32.83 -16.88 -1.74
CA THR A 463 33.31 -18.26 -2.02
C THR A 463 32.44 -19.05 -2.98
N LYS A 464 31.12 -18.77 -3.03
CA LYS A 464 30.12 -19.50 -3.83
C LYS A 464 29.04 -18.60 -4.45
N PRO A 465 29.42 -17.52 -5.18
CA PRO A 465 28.45 -16.71 -5.89
C PRO A 465 27.87 -17.46 -7.10
N GLN A 466 26.60 -17.23 -7.39
CA GLN A 466 25.98 -17.60 -8.65
C GLN A 466 25.96 -16.37 -9.56
N LEU A 467 26.80 -16.40 -10.60
CA LEU A 467 26.83 -15.38 -11.63
C LEU A 467 25.47 -15.30 -12.31
N SER A 468 24.83 -14.14 -12.19
CA SER A 468 23.48 -13.87 -12.68
C SER A 468 23.30 -12.37 -12.87
N LEU A 469 22.29 -11.97 -13.63
CA LEU A 469 21.92 -10.56 -13.79
C LEU A 469 21.60 -9.91 -12.43
N ARG A 470 20.99 -10.67 -11.52
CA ARG A 470 20.72 -10.25 -10.13
C ARG A 470 21.98 -9.87 -9.38
N LEU A 471 22.99 -10.75 -9.40
CA LEU A 471 24.27 -10.49 -8.75
C LEU A 471 24.98 -9.30 -9.40
N ALA A 472 25.00 -9.22 -10.73
CA ALA A 472 25.61 -8.10 -11.45
C ALA A 472 24.92 -6.77 -11.10
N SER A 473 23.58 -6.75 -11.08
CA SER A 473 22.79 -5.57 -10.70
C SER A 473 23.08 -5.14 -9.26
N ALA A 474 23.06 -6.07 -8.31
CA ALA A 474 23.36 -5.79 -6.91
C ALA A 474 24.78 -5.24 -6.71
N MET A 475 25.79 -5.89 -7.29
CA MET A 475 27.18 -5.46 -7.18
C MET A 475 27.44 -4.13 -7.87
N SER A 476 26.78 -3.86 -9.00
CA SER A 476 26.88 -2.58 -9.69
C SER A 476 26.27 -1.44 -8.86
N GLY A 477 25.12 -1.68 -8.22
CA GLY A 477 24.50 -0.72 -7.30
C GLY A 477 25.37 -0.45 -6.07
N VAL A 478 25.89 -1.50 -5.42
CA VAL A 478 26.83 -1.36 -4.30
C VAL A 478 28.06 -0.55 -4.72
N PHE A 479 28.63 -0.83 -5.90
CA PHE A 479 29.79 -0.11 -6.41
C PHE A 479 29.49 1.38 -6.62
N VAL A 480 28.40 1.72 -7.32
CA VAL A 480 28.02 3.12 -7.58
C VAL A 480 27.74 3.87 -6.29
N LEU A 481 27.01 3.26 -5.35
CA LEU A 481 26.74 3.89 -4.04
C LEU A 481 28.01 4.07 -3.20
N SER A 482 29.01 3.19 -3.37
CA SER A 482 30.31 3.29 -2.68
C SER A 482 31.18 4.45 -3.17
N ILE A 483 30.85 5.07 -4.32
CA ILE A 483 31.56 6.25 -4.83
C ILE A 483 31.21 7.49 -4.00
N PHE A 484 29.97 7.57 -3.47
CA PHE A 484 29.51 8.70 -2.68
C PHE A 484 29.98 8.58 -1.22
N GLN A 485 30.29 9.72 -0.59
CA GLN A 485 30.86 9.78 0.75
C GLN A 485 29.82 9.66 1.87
N HIS A 486 28.52 9.58 1.54
CA HIS A 486 27.47 9.34 2.52
C HIS A 486 26.94 7.92 2.35
N GLN A 487 27.33 7.02 3.25
CA GLN A 487 27.17 5.56 3.08
C GLN A 487 26.39 4.92 4.21
N GLU A 488 25.08 5.19 4.26
CA GLU A 488 24.19 4.56 5.21
C GLU A 488 23.79 3.15 4.76
N ALA A 489 23.67 2.22 5.70
CA ALA A 489 23.32 0.84 5.38
C ALA A 489 21.97 0.70 4.65
N ARG A 490 21.00 1.58 4.92
CA ARG A 490 19.68 1.53 4.27
C ARG A 490 19.73 1.72 2.75
N PHE A 491 20.77 2.36 2.21
CA PHE A 491 20.92 2.52 0.75
C PHE A 491 21.18 1.18 0.06
N LEU A 492 21.64 0.16 0.78
CA LEU A 492 21.87 -1.18 0.22
C LEU A 492 20.67 -2.11 0.34
N LEU A 493 19.54 -1.67 0.90
CA LEU A 493 18.33 -2.51 1.03
C LEU A 493 17.89 -3.13 -0.31
N PRO A 494 17.89 -2.40 -1.45
CA PRO A 494 17.55 -2.99 -2.75
C PRO A 494 18.51 -4.10 -3.22
N ALA A 495 19.76 -4.10 -2.75
CA ALA A 495 20.74 -5.11 -3.12
C ALA A 495 20.55 -6.42 -2.33
N VAL A 496 19.96 -6.38 -1.13
CA VAL A 496 19.87 -7.54 -0.24
C VAL A 496 19.16 -8.75 -0.88
N PRO A 497 17.92 -8.66 -1.40
CA PRO A 497 17.24 -9.82 -1.97
C PRO A 497 17.91 -10.33 -3.25
N LEU A 498 18.56 -9.45 -4.02
CA LEU A 498 19.36 -9.81 -5.19
C LEU A 498 20.63 -10.58 -4.82
N LEU A 499 21.35 -10.13 -3.79
CA LEU A 499 22.54 -10.80 -3.26
C LEU A 499 22.17 -12.16 -2.69
N LEU A 500 21.20 -12.23 -1.77
CA LEU A 500 20.80 -13.47 -1.11
C LEU A 500 20.29 -14.52 -2.08
N SER A 501 19.52 -14.11 -3.10
CA SER A 501 19.05 -15.03 -4.13
C SER A 501 20.16 -15.51 -5.07
N SER A 502 21.35 -14.91 -5.02
CA SER A 502 22.50 -15.26 -5.87
C SER A 502 23.53 -16.16 -5.16
N LEU A 503 23.19 -16.79 -4.03
CA LEU A 503 24.15 -17.58 -3.21
C LEU A 503 23.90 -19.08 -3.26
N GLN A 504 24.98 -19.88 -3.36
CA GLN A 504 24.89 -21.33 -3.25
C GLN A 504 25.30 -21.83 -1.87
N LEU A 505 24.43 -22.65 -1.26
CA LEU A 505 24.67 -23.23 0.05
C LEU A 505 25.76 -24.33 0.01
N PRO A 506 26.50 -24.55 1.12
CA PRO A 506 27.45 -25.64 1.22
C PRO A 506 26.79 -27.02 1.04
N LYS A 507 27.37 -27.88 0.19
CA LYS A 507 26.85 -29.25 -0.05
C LYS A 507 27.21 -30.25 1.07
N LYS A 508 28.36 -30.04 1.74
CA LYS A 508 28.83 -30.92 2.81
C LYS A 508 28.02 -30.66 4.09
N SER A 509 27.47 -31.71 4.70
CA SER A 509 26.57 -31.62 5.86
C SER A 509 27.16 -30.81 7.02
N THR A 510 28.45 -30.96 7.33
CA THR A 510 29.11 -30.22 8.41
C THR A 510 29.11 -28.71 8.17
N TYR A 511 29.60 -28.25 7.02
CA TYR A 511 29.64 -26.82 6.69
C TYR A 511 28.25 -26.23 6.49
N TRP A 512 27.31 -27.02 5.98
CA TRP A 512 25.90 -26.62 5.90
C TRP A 512 25.31 -26.32 7.27
N LYS A 513 25.49 -27.23 8.25
CA LYS A 513 25.00 -27.05 9.61
C LYS A 513 25.64 -25.84 10.31
N ILE A 514 26.96 -25.69 10.19
CA ILE A 514 27.68 -24.54 10.77
C ILE A 514 27.14 -23.23 10.19
N TRP A 515 27.04 -23.15 8.86
CA TRP A 515 26.55 -21.95 8.19
C TRP A 515 25.09 -21.65 8.55
N LEU A 516 24.23 -22.67 8.56
CA LEU A 516 22.82 -22.53 8.93
C LEU A 516 22.66 -22.06 10.39
N SER A 517 23.42 -22.62 11.32
CA SER A 517 23.43 -22.17 12.71
C SER A 517 23.87 -20.71 12.82
N ALA A 518 24.94 -20.32 12.12
CA ALA A 518 25.38 -18.93 12.09
C ALA A 518 24.31 -18.00 11.49
N TRP A 519 23.67 -18.40 10.38
CA TRP A 519 22.60 -17.66 9.72
C TRP A 519 21.40 -17.44 10.64
N VAL A 520 20.93 -18.48 11.32
CA VAL A 520 19.82 -18.40 12.27
C VAL A 520 20.18 -17.53 13.47
N CYS A 521 21.34 -17.77 14.11
CA CYS A 521 21.78 -16.97 15.24
C CYS A 521 21.90 -15.48 14.88
N PHE A 522 22.50 -15.17 13.73
CA PHE A 522 22.67 -13.81 13.25
C PHE A 522 21.32 -13.12 13.00
N ASN A 523 20.42 -13.74 12.25
CA ASN A 523 19.13 -13.13 11.92
C ASN A 523 18.18 -13.04 13.11
N VAL A 524 18.22 -13.98 14.05
CA VAL A 524 17.47 -13.87 15.31
C VAL A 524 18.04 -12.75 16.16
N ALA A 525 19.37 -12.66 16.31
CA ALA A 525 19.99 -11.62 17.12
C ALA A 525 19.71 -10.22 16.55
N LEU A 526 19.97 -10.00 15.25
CA LEU A 526 19.72 -8.70 14.62
C LEU A 526 18.24 -8.41 14.41
N GLY A 527 17.40 -9.43 14.17
CA GLY A 527 15.96 -9.27 14.10
C GLY A 527 15.36 -8.84 15.43
N LEU A 528 15.81 -9.41 16.55
CA LEU A 528 15.41 -8.96 17.89
C LEU A 528 15.95 -7.56 18.20
N LEU A 529 17.24 -7.31 17.91
CA LEU A 529 17.85 -6.01 18.14
C LEU A 529 17.13 -4.91 17.35
N MET A 530 17.03 -5.04 16.02
CA MET A 530 16.50 -4.00 15.14
C MET A 530 14.97 -3.95 15.10
N GLY A 531 14.30 -5.09 15.25
CA GLY A 531 12.84 -5.18 15.16
C GLY A 531 12.10 -4.97 16.49
N VAL A 532 12.72 -5.28 17.63
CA VAL A 532 12.05 -5.27 18.94
C VAL A 532 12.62 -4.25 19.92
N TYR A 533 13.94 -4.00 19.88
CA TYR A 533 14.59 -3.12 20.86
C TYR A 533 14.98 -1.76 20.28
N HIS A 534 15.60 -1.72 19.10
CA HIS A 534 16.11 -0.50 18.52
C HIS A 534 14.96 0.49 18.29
N GLN A 535 15.00 1.63 19.00
CA GLN A 535 14.00 2.70 18.91
C GLN A 535 12.53 2.25 19.11
N ALA A 536 12.25 1.08 19.68
CA ALA A 536 10.88 0.57 19.81
C ALA A 536 9.98 1.38 20.77
N GLY A 537 10.59 2.14 21.70
CA GLY A 537 9.90 3.10 22.56
C GLY A 537 9.35 4.35 21.86
N ILE A 538 9.79 4.67 20.65
CA ILE A 538 9.50 5.96 19.99
C ILE A 538 8.01 6.14 19.67
N VAL A 539 7.41 5.19 18.95
CA VAL A 539 5.98 5.26 18.56
C VAL A 539 5.06 5.19 19.78
N PRO A 540 5.27 4.27 20.75
CA PRO A 540 4.51 4.24 22.00
C PRO A 540 4.62 5.52 22.83
N ALA A 541 5.79 6.18 22.88
CA ALA A 541 5.96 7.45 23.57
C ALA A 541 5.13 8.56 22.91
N GLN A 542 5.11 8.61 21.57
CA GLN A 542 4.32 9.57 20.81
C GLN A 542 2.81 9.34 21.02
N GLU A 543 2.35 8.09 21.06
CA GLU A 543 0.98 7.74 21.39
C GLU A 543 0.62 8.07 22.85
N PHE A 544 1.56 7.91 23.79
CA PHE A 544 1.37 8.33 25.18
C PHE A 544 1.16 9.85 25.26
N LEU A 545 2.04 10.64 24.61
CA LEU A 545 1.96 12.10 24.57
C LEU A 545 0.65 12.57 23.94
N SER A 546 0.16 11.91 22.88
CA SER A 546 -1.11 12.24 22.25
C SER A 546 -2.30 12.17 23.21
N LYS A 547 -2.20 11.34 24.27
CA LYS A 547 -3.26 11.17 25.29
C LYS A 547 -3.15 12.09 26.51
N GLN A 548 -2.01 12.77 26.74
CA GLN A 548 -1.79 13.62 27.94
C GLN A 548 -2.41 15.03 27.87
N PRO A 549 -3.54 15.34 28.54
CA PRO A 549 -4.25 16.62 28.35
C PRO A 549 -3.40 17.88 28.59
N ASP A 550 -2.42 17.81 29.50
CA ASP A 550 -1.54 18.93 29.84
C ASP A 550 -0.32 19.07 28.90
N ALA A 551 -0.05 18.11 28.01
CA ALA A 551 1.17 18.13 27.20
C ALA A 551 1.13 19.21 26.12
N THR A 552 1.94 20.26 26.31
CA THR A 552 2.11 21.37 25.36
C THR A 552 3.53 21.50 24.83
N ARG A 553 4.53 20.91 25.52
CA ARG A 553 5.92 20.84 25.06
C ARG A 553 6.50 19.45 25.28
N ALA A 554 7.18 18.91 24.28
CA ALA A 554 7.93 17.65 24.38
C ALA A 554 9.34 17.83 23.82
N VAL A 555 10.34 17.50 24.63
CA VAL A 555 11.77 17.62 24.31
C VAL A 555 12.35 16.22 24.18
N TRP A 556 12.90 15.88 23.02
CA TRP A 556 13.51 14.58 22.73
C TRP A 556 15.03 14.70 22.83
N TRP A 557 15.62 14.10 23.87
CA TRP A 557 17.04 14.24 24.19
C TRP A 557 17.75 12.89 24.12
N LYS A 558 18.91 12.85 23.44
CA LYS A 558 19.67 11.63 23.14
C LYS A 558 18.82 10.49 22.55
N THR A 559 17.79 10.81 21.78
CA THR A 559 16.93 9.84 21.12
C THR A 559 16.31 10.46 19.88
N TYR A 560 15.94 9.63 18.91
CA TYR A 560 15.25 10.05 17.70
C TYR A 560 13.90 10.72 18.01
N MET A 561 13.61 11.85 17.38
CA MET A 561 12.30 12.50 17.45
C MET A 561 11.33 11.88 16.41
N PRO A 562 10.18 11.34 16.82
CA PRO A 562 9.20 10.77 15.90
C PRO A 562 8.52 11.81 14.99
N PRO A 563 7.98 11.36 13.84
CA PRO A 563 7.04 12.13 13.03
C PRO A 563 5.86 12.67 13.85
N ILE A 564 5.49 13.93 13.63
CA ILE A 564 4.50 14.61 14.49
C ILE A 564 3.05 14.25 14.17
N TRP A 565 2.78 13.75 12.95
CA TRP A 565 1.44 13.34 12.54
C TRP A 565 0.84 12.22 13.40
N LEU A 566 1.68 11.46 14.12
CA LEU A 566 1.26 10.44 15.10
C LEU A 566 0.60 11.03 16.36
N LEU A 567 0.65 12.36 16.55
CA LEU A 567 0.06 13.05 17.71
C LEU A 567 -1.46 13.26 17.64
N ASN A 568 -2.13 12.81 16.58
CA ASN A 568 -3.60 12.84 16.43
C ASN A 568 -4.21 14.23 16.63
N GLY A 569 -3.75 15.24 15.88
CA GLY A 569 -4.21 16.63 16.01
C GLY A 569 -3.67 17.37 17.23
N LYS A 570 -3.13 16.68 18.23
CA LYS A 570 -2.55 17.32 19.42
C LYS A 570 -1.36 18.21 19.12
N ASN A 571 -0.67 17.96 18.02
CA ASN A 571 0.40 18.80 17.52
C ASN A 571 -0.02 20.25 17.19
N GLU A 572 -1.31 20.58 17.17
CA GLU A 572 -1.77 21.98 17.17
C GLU A 572 -1.37 22.71 18.47
N VAL A 573 -1.29 21.97 19.59
CA VAL A 573 -1.01 22.50 20.92
C VAL A 573 0.36 22.03 21.45
N LEU A 574 0.74 20.79 21.14
CA LEU A 574 2.00 20.16 21.55
C LEU A 574 3.13 20.47 20.56
N LYS A 575 4.08 21.29 21.00
CA LYS A 575 5.32 21.55 20.27
C LYS A 575 6.39 20.52 20.64
N THR A 576 6.85 19.76 19.66
CA THR A 576 7.99 18.85 19.80
C THR A 576 9.30 19.53 19.41
N ARG A 577 10.35 19.29 20.19
CA ARG A 577 11.69 19.78 19.91
C ARG A 577 12.68 18.62 19.94
N ASP A 578 13.50 18.54 18.89
CA ASP A 578 14.62 17.62 18.79
C ASP A 578 15.88 18.30 19.35
N VAL A 579 16.50 17.65 20.33
CA VAL A 579 17.75 18.09 20.97
C VAL A 579 18.70 16.91 21.15
N ALA A 580 18.69 15.93 20.25
CA ALA A 580 19.45 14.69 20.38
C ALA A 580 20.95 14.90 20.70
N GLY A 581 21.60 15.89 20.09
CA GLY A 581 23.02 16.22 20.29
C GLY A 581 23.31 17.30 21.35
N MET A 582 22.30 17.76 22.11
CA MET A 582 22.47 18.85 23.08
C MET A 582 23.22 18.36 24.34
N PRO A 583 24.25 19.08 24.82
CA PRO A 583 24.88 18.82 26.11
C PRO A 583 23.87 18.92 27.27
N GLY A 584 24.06 18.11 28.31
CA GLY A 584 23.08 18.01 29.41
C GLY A 584 22.91 19.29 30.22
N ASP A 585 23.99 20.05 30.43
CA ASP A 585 23.98 21.35 31.10
C ASP A 585 23.11 22.36 30.35
N VAL A 586 23.28 22.46 29.03
CA VAL A 586 22.46 23.32 28.16
C VAL A 586 21.00 22.85 28.15
N LEU A 587 20.76 21.53 28.18
CA LEU A 587 19.41 20.98 28.31
C LEU A 587 18.74 21.44 29.61
N LEU A 588 19.43 21.43 30.76
CA LEU A 588 18.85 21.88 32.02
C LEU A 588 18.50 23.36 32.01
N GLU A 589 19.34 24.20 31.42
CA GLU A 589 19.03 25.63 31.25
C GLU A 589 17.76 25.82 30.43
N GLU A 590 17.67 25.11 29.31
CA GLU A 590 16.49 25.15 28.45
C GLU A 590 15.24 24.67 29.19
N LEU A 591 15.31 23.50 29.83
CA LEU A 591 14.22 22.94 30.62
C LEU A 591 13.79 23.91 31.74
N THR A 592 14.73 24.60 32.37
CA THR A 592 14.44 25.60 33.41
C THR A 592 13.61 26.77 32.87
N GLN A 593 13.87 27.20 31.64
CA GLN A 593 13.10 28.26 30.98
C GLN A 593 11.67 27.82 30.64
N ILE A 594 11.50 26.56 30.22
CA ILE A 594 10.21 26.07 29.69
C ILE A 594 9.40 25.22 30.69
N ALA A 595 9.96 24.84 31.83
CA ALA A 595 9.28 24.05 32.86
C ALA A 595 8.11 24.83 33.48
N THR A 596 7.01 24.12 33.73
CA THR A 596 5.83 24.72 34.37
C THR A 596 6.01 24.78 35.89
N CYS A 597 5.35 25.77 36.49
CA CYS A 597 5.30 25.90 37.93
C CYS A 597 4.38 24.82 38.51
N ASP A 598 4.87 24.10 39.51
CA ASP A 598 4.07 23.13 40.25
C ASP A 598 4.22 23.41 41.75
N THR A 599 3.10 23.43 42.47
CA THR A 599 3.11 23.50 43.93
C THR A 599 3.36 22.10 44.48
N PRO A 600 4.09 21.92 45.60
CA PRO A 600 4.47 20.58 46.05
C PRO A 600 3.25 19.73 46.42
N ALA A 601 2.77 18.94 45.46
CA ALA A 601 1.82 17.86 45.66
C ALA A 601 2.56 16.51 45.67
N ASP A 602 2.01 15.52 46.38
CA ASP A 602 2.52 14.15 46.45
C ASP A 602 2.85 13.62 45.04
N ARG A 603 4.03 13.00 44.86
CA ARG A 603 4.49 12.38 43.60
C ARG A 603 3.49 11.36 43.03
N ARG A 604 2.56 10.83 43.83
CA ARG A 604 1.45 9.95 43.39
C ARG A 604 0.21 10.66 42.87
N ASN A 605 0.10 11.98 43.05
CA ASN A 605 -1.07 12.74 42.64
C ASN A 605 -1.05 13.04 41.13
N LEU A 606 -2.16 12.74 40.44
CA LEU A 606 -2.38 13.02 39.00
C LEU A 606 -2.94 14.44 38.75
N GLU A 607 -2.96 15.30 39.77
CA GLU A 607 -3.45 16.68 39.65
C GLU A 607 -2.76 17.52 38.58
N TYR A 608 -1.51 17.22 38.22
CA TYR A 608 -0.80 17.91 37.14
C TYR A 608 -1.49 17.73 35.77
N LEU A 609 -2.30 16.67 35.57
CA LEU A 609 -3.09 16.48 34.36
C LEU A 609 -4.23 17.51 34.23
N LYS A 610 -4.56 18.23 35.30
CA LYS A 610 -5.51 19.35 35.28
C LYS A 610 -4.84 20.67 34.86
N GLU A 611 -3.51 20.72 34.80
CA GLU A 611 -2.80 21.89 34.31
C GLU A 611 -3.06 22.08 32.81
N LEU A 612 -3.17 23.33 32.39
CA LEU A 612 -3.37 23.66 30.97
C LEU A 612 -2.10 23.51 30.14
N ASN A 613 -0.93 23.56 30.79
CA ASN A 613 0.37 23.58 30.15
C ASN A 613 1.31 22.59 30.82
N GLY A 614 2.15 21.94 30.01
CA GLY A 614 3.05 20.94 30.53
C GLY A 614 4.20 20.60 29.61
N THR A 615 5.36 20.43 30.24
CA THR A 615 6.64 20.16 29.58
C THR A 615 7.10 18.75 29.93
N TYR A 616 7.38 17.98 28.88
CA TYR A 616 7.81 16.59 28.96
C TYR A 616 9.22 16.45 28.37
N LEU A 617 10.11 15.79 29.10
CA LEU A 617 11.41 15.34 28.60
C LEU A 617 11.30 13.86 28.24
N ILE A 618 11.75 13.48 27.05
CA ILE A 618 11.83 12.09 26.58
C ILE A 618 13.30 11.78 26.37
N ALA A 619 13.80 10.79 27.10
CA ALA A 619 15.21 10.40 27.05
C ALA A 619 15.39 8.90 27.33
N PRO A 620 16.47 8.28 26.82
CA PRO A 620 16.77 6.90 27.12
C PRO A 620 17.20 6.73 28.58
N LEU A 621 16.78 5.63 29.20
CA LEU A 621 17.17 5.27 30.57
C LEU A 621 18.67 4.93 30.70
N SER A 622 19.36 4.67 29.59
CA SER A 622 20.80 4.46 29.54
C SER A 622 21.62 5.74 29.73
N SER A 623 20.99 6.92 29.61
CA SER A 623 21.63 8.22 29.85
C SER A 623 21.76 8.49 31.35
N THR A 624 22.90 8.11 31.91
CA THR A 624 23.18 8.23 33.36
C THR A 624 23.35 9.67 33.84
N TRP A 625 23.61 10.59 32.91
CA TRP A 625 23.82 12.00 33.21
C TRP A 625 22.61 12.65 33.91
N LEU A 626 21.38 12.19 33.62
CA LEU A 626 20.17 12.73 34.24
C LEU A 626 19.98 12.26 35.69
N GLU A 627 20.59 11.14 36.10
CA GLU A 627 20.33 10.47 37.38
C GLU A 627 20.46 11.37 38.61
N PRO A 628 21.52 12.21 38.74
CA PRO A 628 21.66 13.09 39.91
C PRO A 628 20.47 14.06 40.09
N TYR A 629 19.74 14.36 39.00
CA TYR A 629 18.62 15.29 39.00
C TYR A 629 17.26 14.61 39.21
N LEU A 630 17.16 13.28 38.99
CA LEU A 630 15.91 12.53 39.12
C LEU A 630 15.47 12.36 40.59
N ASP A 631 16.45 12.27 41.50
CA ASP A 631 16.21 12.13 42.94
C ASP A 631 15.84 13.45 43.64
N ASN A 632 15.89 14.58 42.93
CA ASN A 632 15.58 15.88 43.53
C ASN A 632 14.13 15.93 44.04
N LYS A 633 13.99 15.88 45.37
CA LYS A 633 12.74 16.02 46.15
C LYS A 633 12.62 17.40 46.80
N GLY A 634 13.63 18.25 46.62
CA GLY A 634 13.68 19.59 47.21
C GLY A 634 12.77 20.60 46.51
N LEU A 635 12.75 21.82 47.05
CA LEU A 635 12.02 22.96 46.50
C LEU A 635 12.86 23.76 45.49
N ASP A 636 14.15 23.44 45.34
CA ASP A 636 15.07 24.19 44.49
C ASP A 636 15.34 23.45 43.17
N GLY A 637 15.31 24.20 42.07
CA GLY A 637 15.61 23.70 40.72
C GLY A 637 14.47 22.95 40.03
N LEU A 638 14.85 22.13 39.05
CA LEU A 638 13.95 21.30 38.26
C LEU A 638 13.57 20.02 39.02
N ARG A 639 12.31 19.61 38.84
CA ARG A 639 11.76 18.35 39.34
C ARG A 639 11.32 17.50 38.16
N PHE A 640 11.76 16.24 38.16
CA PHE A 640 11.45 15.25 37.15
C PHE A 640 10.52 14.20 37.74
N ARG A 641 9.30 14.11 37.24
CA ARG A 641 8.36 13.03 37.58
C ARG A 641 8.27 12.07 36.40
N GLU A 642 8.72 10.84 36.57
CA GLU A 642 8.49 9.80 35.57
C GLU A 642 6.99 9.50 35.47
N VAL A 643 6.45 9.62 34.26
CA VAL A 643 5.02 9.45 33.97
C VAL A 643 4.76 8.36 32.95
N TRP A 644 5.79 7.93 32.23
CA TRP A 644 5.72 6.83 31.27
C TRP A 644 7.09 6.19 31.08
N ARG A 645 7.10 4.87 30.84
CA ARG A 645 8.30 4.08 30.58
C ARG A 645 7.99 2.96 29.60
N ASN A 646 8.94 2.69 28.70
CA ASN A 646 9.00 1.47 27.91
C ASN A 646 10.37 0.80 28.04
N SER A 647 10.41 -0.42 28.54
CA SER A 647 11.64 -1.20 28.74
C SER A 647 12.18 -1.85 27.45
N ARG A 648 11.37 -1.89 26.39
CA ARG A 648 11.77 -2.36 25.05
C ARG A 648 12.20 -1.16 24.23
N HIS A 649 13.34 -0.58 24.58
CA HIS A 649 13.97 0.47 23.80
C HIS A 649 15.48 0.42 24.02
N LEU A 650 16.23 0.45 22.95
CA LEU A 650 17.68 0.55 22.94
C LEU A 650 18.07 1.62 21.93
N ASN A 651 18.77 2.65 22.38
CA ASN A 651 19.32 3.65 21.47
C ASN A 651 20.76 3.28 21.11
N LEU A 652 21.07 3.23 19.81
CA LEU A 652 22.42 2.90 19.33
C LEU A 652 23.32 4.14 19.28
N ASP A 653 22.75 5.35 19.33
CA ASP A 653 23.53 6.60 19.33
C ASP A 653 24.17 6.90 20.70
N ASP A 654 23.81 6.14 21.74
CA ASP A 654 24.31 6.28 23.11
C ASP A 654 25.46 5.28 23.41
N LEU A 655 26.06 4.72 22.37
CA LEU A 655 27.17 3.77 22.42
C LEU A 655 28.52 4.49 22.38
N ASP A 656 28.92 5.07 23.52
CA ASP A 656 30.19 5.80 23.62
C ASP A 656 31.36 4.88 23.99
N TRP A 657 31.81 4.08 23.02
CA TRP A 657 32.89 3.11 23.25
C TRP A 657 34.24 3.76 23.56
N ALA A 658 34.44 5.00 23.13
CA ALA A 658 35.71 5.71 23.27
C ALA A 658 35.91 6.23 24.70
N GLU A 659 34.84 6.74 25.32
CA GLU A 659 34.88 7.29 26.67
C GLU A 659 34.60 6.23 27.75
N ASP A 660 33.55 5.41 27.58
CA ASP A 660 33.07 4.47 28.60
C ASP A 660 33.77 3.09 28.51
N GLY A 661 34.38 2.76 27.37
CA GLY A 661 34.93 1.43 27.08
C GLY A 661 33.86 0.36 26.75
N PHE A 662 34.28 -0.80 26.25
CA PHE A 662 33.35 -1.79 25.69
C PHE A 662 32.37 -2.41 26.71
N TRP A 663 32.88 -3.02 27.78
CA TRP A 663 32.04 -3.73 28.74
C TRP A 663 31.13 -2.80 29.56
N PRO A 664 31.61 -1.64 30.06
CA PRO A 664 30.77 -0.71 30.81
C PRO A 664 29.62 -0.14 29.97
N THR A 665 29.87 0.24 28.71
CA THR A 665 28.82 0.67 27.77
C THR A 665 27.77 -0.41 27.57
N LEU A 666 28.20 -1.66 27.38
CA LEU A 666 27.29 -2.78 27.16
C LEU A 666 26.42 -3.07 28.39
N GLU A 667 27.02 -3.10 29.57
CA GLU A 667 26.31 -3.28 30.85
C GLU A 667 25.30 -2.15 31.09
N ARG A 668 25.71 -0.90 30.82
CA ARG A 668 24.86 0.29 30.92
C ARG A 668 23.68 0.22 29.97
N VAL A 669 23.93 0.05 28.67
CA VAL A 669 22.89 0.13 27.63
C VAL A 669 21.93 -1.05 27.69
N ILE A 670 22.41 -2.27 28.00
CA ILE A 670 21.54 -3.45 28.14
C ILE A 670 20.82 -3.47 29.50
N GLY A 671 21.53 -3.16 30.58
CA GLY A 671 21.02 -3.20 31.95
C GLY A 671 20.01 -2.10 32.24
N ARG A 672 20.24 -0.91 31.69
CA ARG A 672 19.36 0.27 31.81
C ARG A 672 18.58 0.56 30.53
N ARG A 673 18.34 -0.44 29.70
CA ARG A 673 17.55 -0.28 28.47
C ARG A 673 16.16 0.28 28.78
N GLY A 674 15.70 1.16 27.92
CA GLY A 674 14.36 1.71 27.95
C GLY A 674 14.32 3.18 27.56
N LEU A 675 13.11 3.66 27.33
CA LEU A 675 12.79 5.06 27.08
C LEU A 675 11.78 5.49 28.13
N ALA A 676 11.98 6.66 28.73
CA ALA A 676 11.03 7.22 29.67
C ALA A 676 10.63 8.63 29.28
N ALA A 677 9.43 9.02 29.73
CA ALA A 677 8.95 10.38 29.68
C ALA A 677 8.88 10.92 31.10
N TRP A 678 9.52 12.05 31.33
CA TRP A 678 9.49 12.78 32.59
C TRP A 678 8.70 14.07 32.42
N ARG A 679 7.69 14.28 33.26
CA ARG A 679 7.06 15.58 33.44
C ARG A 679 8.03 16.48 34.20
N VAL A 680 8.40 17.58 33.58
CA VAL A 680 9.38 18.54 34.12
C VAL A 680 8.65 19.74 34.71
N THR A 681 8.88 20.00 36.00
CA THR A 681 8.30 21.15 36.71
C THR A 681 9.38 21.88 37.51
N LYS A 682 9.07 23.09 37.96
CA LYS A 682 9.91 23.86 38.88
C LYS A 682 9.08 24.45 40.01
N SER A 683 9.72 24.70 41.14
CA SER A 683 9.09 25.45 42.22
C SER A 683 9.00 26.91 41.81
N CYS A 684 7.79 27.45 41.84
CA CYS A 684 7.54 28.88 41.73
C CYS A 684 6.87 29.28 43.03
N GLY A 685 7.38 30.30 43.71
CA GLY A 685 6.75 30.82 44.93
C GLY A 685 5.25 31.09 44.71
N ARG A 686 4.45 31.09 45.80
CA ARG A 686 2.99 31.31 45.71
C ARG A 686 2.70 32.53 44.81
N PRO A 687 1.76 32.42 43.85
CA PRO A 687 1.36 33.58 43.06
C PRO A 687 0.97 34.70 44.02
N ARG A 688 1.52 35.90 43.81
CA ARG A 688 1.11 37.09 44.57
C ARG A 688 -0.38 37.27 44.28
N ARG A 689 -1.18 37.21 45.35
CA ARG A 689 -2.64 37.39 45.30
C ARG A 689 -3.01 38.74 44.73
#